data_AF-A0A7Y3JTK2-F1
#
_entry.id   AF-A0A7Y3JTK2-F1
#
_cell.length_a   1.000
_cell.length_b   1.000
_cell.length_c   1.000
_cell.angle_alpha   90.00
_cell.angle_beta   90.00
_cell.angle_gamma   90.00
#
_symmetry.space_group_name_H-M   'P 1'
#
loop_
_entity.id
_entity.type
_entity.pdbx_description
1 polymer ?
#
loop_
_entity_poly.entity_id
_entity_poly.type
_entity_poly.pdbx_seq_one_letter_code
_entity_poly.pdbx_strand_id
1 'polypeptide(L)'
;MPRFLQRGFVADPADEGERAWLHRRGAEPKLVGIRHIGVEDWFYSSKSVDGSPTLDDAITNYERDLAPSVRALREAAPGVVIDPHETAQTVVHLVLRAAHLRNLLSSGVSRLKDEIAAMFTNPARLGAMIGLGGPALGEAMIRAIRDTAAQLVPTGIPAAFAERLMTFMLRELGDQLVANAANDLAPLMVGAFGDVAVRIREAHASALARPLADNGWVGELSQFVWRVEAGEDLILPDAVALSRAPGESLAPMFFTSGADTELIVVPVAPTRILVGRRNDATFDTTRFNHDAAAASDSFFVAATPMGGTGLVEQIGTGPARALEQTIEETIQEAEQARKLTTCALEPVQPEERISGNFSYSVRLADFGDTILAKEIADIVQAVVARLSREIPLQDLDGLTIAADYNEALALLDRGNPELPPVTSGALGYGLGVAKPVTVCRDGRRKEHLVIAAGIAEAWIAQNAETRSFGLHTLVKMLAGIAHTTRYAGALTKTFMPDPMTREFHFAVATVPSGYWAARHAAFIAPDQGETYAALVLESLDFAEREITASRGKMADGSDIGPTTQRALECVAAVLGHAADWLGHRDGLTEGDSFAGANLPERLRPRGLDRWLEVFGRDLTACYGPSGILEFSIVTTLSRHVERLFWSFGLYCWPEGNDVRCIVSDHFFLPPNQAATDLS
;
A
#
# COMPACT_ATOMS: atom_id res chain seq x y z
N MET A 1 4.62 22.42 -36.07
CA MET A 1 4.65 21.74 -37.39
C MET A 1 4.94 22.76 -38.48
N PRO A 2 5.87 22.50 -39.43
CA PRO A 2 6.27 23.50 -40.43
C PRO A 2 5.13 23.92 -41.37
N ARG A 3 4.99 25.22 -41.63
CA ARG A 3 3.90 25.76 -42.47
C ARG A 3 3.97 25.28 -43.91
N PHE A 4 5.17 25.13 -44.47
CA PHE A 4 5.33 24.70 -45.85
C PHE A 4 4.81 23.28 -46.10
N LEU A 5 4.86 22.39 -45.09
CA LEU A 5 4.25 21.06 -45.16
C LEU A 5 2.73 21.14 -45.05
N GLN A 6 2.22 21.93 -44.08
CA GLN A 6 0.77 22.14 -43.88
C GLN A 6 0.04 22.67 -45.12
N ARG A 7 0.72 23.46 -45.97
CA ARG A 7 0.19 23.95 -47.24
C ARG A 7 -0.33 22.84 -48.16
N GLY A 8 0.17 21.60 -48.02
CA GLY A 8 -0.35 20.45 -48.76
C GLY A 8 -1.79 20.08 -48.41
N PHE A 9 -2.28 20.49 -47.23
CA PHE A 9 -3.57 20.10 -46.64
C PHE A 9 -4.53 21.28 -46.46
N VAL A 10 -4.30 22.39 -47.17
CA VAL A 10 -5.21 23.53 -47.19
C VAL A 10 -6.53 23.10 -47.86
N ALA A 11 -7.65 23.49 -47.25
CA ALA A 11 -8.99 23.09 -47.67
C ALA A 11 -9.39 23.68 -49.03
N ASP A 12 -8.97 24.91 -49.31
CA ASP A 12 -9.14 25.58 -50.59
C ASP A 12 -7.82 26.28 -50.98
N PRO A 13 -7.09 25.79 -52.01
CA PRO A 13 -5.85 26.41 -52.47
C PRO A 13 -5.99 27.85 -52.97
N ALA A 14 -7.21 28.30 -53.29
CA ALA A 14 -7.50 29.68 -53.72
C ALA A 14 -7.80 30.64 -52.53
N ASP A 15 -7.92 30.11 -51.31
CA ASP A 15 -8.19 30.90 -50.11
C ASP A 15 -6.94 31.70 -49.67
N GLU A 16 -7.02 33.03 -49.74
CA GLU A 16 -5.95 33.94 -49.29
C GLU A 16 -5.56 33.71 -47.81
N GLY A 17 -6.48 33.14 -47.01
CA GLY A 17 -6.26 32.83 -45.61
C GLY A 17 -5.43 31.57 -45.33
N GLU A 18 -5.12 30.76 -46.36
CA GLU A 18 -4.46 29.43 -46.24
C GLU A 18 -5.01 28.63 -45.05
N ARG A 19 -6.29 28.21 -45.10
CA ARG A 19 -6.95 27.50 -43.99
C ARG A 19 -7.00 25.98 -44.19
N ALA A 20 -6.83 25.22 -43.12
CA ALA A 20 -6.95 23.76 -43.08
C ALA A 20 -7.88 23.32 -41.93
N TRP A 21 -8.43 22.11 -42.02
CA TRP A 21 -9.24 21.56 -40.94
C TRP A 21 -8.34 20.98 -39.85
N LEU A 22 -8.56 21.44 -38.62
CA LEU A 22 -7.88 20.99 -37.42
C LEU A 22 -8.83 20.12 -36.59
N HIS A 23 -8.36 18.91 -36.29
CA HIS A 23 -9.11 17.91 -35.52
C HIS A 23 -8.41 17.68 -34.19
N ARG A 24 -9.11 17.88 -33.08
CA ARG A 24 -8.59 17.70 -31.72
C ARG A 24 -9.44 16.70 -30.97
N ARG A 25 -8.81 15.92 -30.08
CA ARG A 25 -9.52 14.97 -29.23
C ARG A 25 -10.64 15.68 -28.45
N GLY A 26 -11.86 15.14 -28.53
CA GLY A 26 -13.03 15.65 -27.80
C GLY A 26 -13.56 17.00 -28.28
N ALA A 27 -13.14 17.50 -29.45
CA ALA A 27 -13.62 18.75 -30.02
C ALA A 27 -14.06 18.58 -31.47
N GLU A 28 -15.11 19.31 -31.86
CA GLU A 28 -15.55 19.38 -33.25
C GLU A 28 -14.45 19.94 -34.17
N PRO A 29 -14.29 19.43 -35.41
CA PRO A 29 -13.31 19.92 -36.37
C PRO A 29 -13.48 21.42 -36.65
N LYS A 30 -12.37 22.16 -36.68
CA LYS A 30 -12.39 23.62 -36.92
C LYS A 30 -11.52 24.00 -38.11
N LEU A 31 -12.06 24.84 -38.99
CA LEU A 31 -11.30 25.45 -40.07
C LEU A 31 -10.44 26.60 -39.51
N VAL A 32 -9.12 26.49 -39.59
CA VAL A 32 -8.16 27.44 -39.01
C VAL A 32 -7.04 27.77 -39.98
N GLY A 33 -6.49 28.99 -39.92
CA GLY A 33 -5.34 29.36 -40.74
C GLY A 33 -4.10 28.55 -40.35
N ILE A 34 -3.36 28.01 -41.31
CA ILE A 34 -2.16 27.18 -41.05
C ILE A 34 -1.08 27.92 -40.24
N ARG A 35 -1.11 29.25 -40.25
CA ARG A 35 -0.25 30.11 -39.41
C ARG A 35 -0.53 30.02 -37.91
N HIS A 36 -1.65 29.41 -37.50
CA HIS A 36 -2.08 29.25 -36.12
C HIS A 36 -2.07 27.78 -35.65
N ILE A 37 -1.71 26.83 -36.52
CA ILE A 37 -1.66 25.40 -36.20
C ILE A 37 -0.26 25.04 -35.71
N GLY A 38 -0.18 24.53 -34.47
CA GLY A 38 1.06 24.04 -33.88
C GLY A 38 2.13 25.12 -33.71
N VAL A 39 1.71 26.35 -33.35
CA VAL A 39 2.57 27.52 -33.11
C VAL A 39 2.72 27.79 -31.62
N GLU A 40 3.94 28.09 -31.21
CA GLU A 40 4.31 28.67 -29.92
C GLU A 40 5.27 29.83 -30.17
N ASP A 41 5.04 30.97 -29.53
CA ASP A 41 5.89 32.15 -29.69
C ASP A 41 7.23 31.95 -28.96
N TRP A 42 8.36 32.21 -29.65
CA TRP A 42 9.73 32.29 -29.07
C TRP A 42 10.22 31.03 -28.34
N PHE A 43 10.00 29.85 -28.91
CA PHE A 43 10.29 28.60 -28.23
C PHE A 43 11.80 28.27 -28.09
N TYR A 44 12.62 28.51 -29.12
CA TYR A 44 14.03 28.10 -29.14
C TYR A 44 15.01 29.23 -28.80
N SER A 45 14.61 30.48 -28.96
CA SER A 45 15.44 31.64 -28.65
C SER A 45 14.62 32.85 -28.23
N SER A 46 15.13 33.62 -27.27
CA SER A 46 14.63 34.97 -27.00
C SER A 46 15.08 35.93 -28.10
N LYS A 47 14.35 37.04 -28.30
CA LYS A 47 14.78 38.10 -29.23
C LYS A 47 16.22 38.51 -28.91
N SER A 48 17.10 38.38 -29.90
CA SER A 48 18.45 38.90 -29.82
C SER A 48 18.39 40.40 -29.49
N VAL A 49 19.10 40.80 -28.44
CA VAL A 49 19.19 42.19 -27.98
C VAL A 49 20.20 42.98 -28.82
N ASP A 50 21.09 42.27 -29.52
CA ASP A 50 22.22 42.79 -30.30
C ASP A 50 22.08 42.61 -31.83
N GLY A 51 20.98 42.02 -32.31
CA GLY A 51 20.73 41.75 -33.72
C GLY A 51 21.48 40.54 -34.31
N SER A 52 22.12 39.73 -33.45
CA SER A 52 22.74 38.46 -33.86
C SER A 52 21.67 37.43 -34.28
N PRO A 53 21.94 36.62 -35.33
CA PRO A 53 21.00 35.62 -35.82
C PRO A 53 20.73 34.56 -34.76
N THR A 54 19.45 34.32 -34.45
CA THR A 54 19.06 33.33 -33.45
C THR A 54 18.89 31.93 -34.04
N LEU A 55 18.69 30.92 -33.19
CA LEU A 55 18.37 29.56 -33.66
C LEU A 55 17.06 29.52 -34.47
N ASP A 56 16.08 30.34 -34.11
CA ASP A 56 14.84 30.46 -34.89
C ASP A 56 15.09 31.06 -36.29
N ASP A 57 16.05 32.00 -36.42
CA ASP A 57 16.46 32.55 -37.72
C ASP A 57 17.19 31.50 -38.57
N ALA A 58 18.07 30.71 -37.96
CA ALA A 58 18.78 29.62 -38.63
C ALA A 58 17.81 28.53 -39.15
N ILE A 59 16.86 28.11 -38.31
CA ILE A 59 15.79 27.18 -38.70
C ILE A 59 14.95 27.77 -39.84
N THR A 60 14.54 29.04 -39.73
CA THR A 60 13.72 29.72 -40.76
C THR A 60 14.44 29.81 -42.11
N ASN A 61 15.76 30.06 -42.09
CA ASN A 61 16.56 30.08 -43.32
C ASN A 61 16.69 28.68 -43.93
N TYR A 62 16.94 27.65 -43.13
CA TYR A 62 17.01 26.28 -43.62
C TYR A 62 15.66 25.77 -44.15
N GLU A 63 14.55 26.10 -43.48
CA GLU A 63 13.20 25.77 -43.94
C GLU A 63 12.86 26.43 -45.30
N ARG A 64 13.47 27.59 -45.62
CA ARG A 64 13.34 28.24 -46.93
C ARG A 64 13.95 27.39 -48.04
N ASP A 65 15.06 26.72 -47.74
CA ASP A 65 15.77 25.86 -48.68
C ASP A 65 15.09 24.49 -48.84
N LEU A 66 14.41 23.99 -47.80
CA LEU A 66 13.64 22.74 -47.83
C LEU A 66 12.24 22.86 -48.47
N ALA A 67 11.63 24.05 -48.45
CA ALA A 67 10.28 24.25 -48.96
C ALA A 67 10.10 23.87 -50.45
N PRO A 68 11.05 24.15 -51.36
CA PRO A 68 11.03 23.66 -52.74
C PRO A 68 11.03 22.13 -52.83
N SER A 69 11.84 21.42 -52.04
CA SER A 69 11.92 19.96 -52.05
C SER A 69 10.59 19.32 -51.63
N VAL A 70 9.94 19.83 -50.56
CA VAL A 70 8.61 19.35 -50.15
C VAL A 70 7.51 19.75 -51.14
N ARG A 71 7.67 20.82 -51.90
CA ARG A 71 6.76 21.14 -53.02
C ARG A 71 6.95 20.13 -54.17
N ALA A 72 8.18 19.81 -54.54
CA ALA A 72 8.47 18.83 -55.58
C ALA A 72 7.88 17.45 -55.23
N LEU A 73 7.93 17.03 -53.95
CA LEU A 73 7.30 15.79 -53.48
C LEU A 73 5.77 15.78 -53.67
N ARG A 74 5.10 16.93 -53.53
CA ARG A 74 3.65 17.05 -53.74
C ARG A 74 3.25 17.01 -55.21
N GLU A 75 4.08 17.60 -56.06
CA GLU A 75 3.85 17.70 -57.50
C GLU A 75 4.30 16.44 -58.26
N ALA A 76 5.12 15.59 -57.64
CA ALA A 76 5.57 14.34 -58.22
C ALA A 76 4.41 13.39 -58.57
N ALA A 77 4.55 12.72 -59.72
CA ALA A 77 3.65 11.64 -60.11
C ALA A 77 3.85 10.43 -59.17
N PRO A 78 2.78 9.68 -58.85
CA PRO A 78 2.92 8.43 -58.12
C PRO A 78 3.88 7.45 -58.81
N GLY A 79 4.72 6.77 -58.04
CA GLY A 79 5.72 5.81 -58.50
C GLY A 79 7.11 6.42 -58.76
N VAL A 80 7.26 7.75 -58.72
CA VAL A 80 8.56 8.42 -58.90
C VAL A 80 9.48 8.09 -57.72
N VAL A 81 10.71 7.66 -58.03
CA VAL A 81 11.79 7.44 -57.06
C VAL A 81 12.46 8.78 -56.76
N ILE A 82 12.68 9.06 -55.48
CA ILE A 82 13.27 10.32 -54.99
C ILE A 82 14.68 10.05 -54.46
N ASP A 83 15.56 11.06 -54.52
CA ASP A 83 16.91 10.99 -53.96
C ASP A 83 16.86 10.63 -52.46
N PRO A 84 17.51 9.52 -52.04
CA PRO A 84 17.43 9.08 -50.66
C PRO A 84 18.08 10.02 -49.64
N HIS A 85 19.15 10.72 -50.02
CA HIS A 85 19.90 11.54 -49.09
C HIS A 85 19.19 12.86 -48.78
N GLU A 86 18.71 13.57 -49.81
CA GLU A 86 17.91 14.78 -49.65
C GLU A 86 16.57 14.48 -48.94
N THR A 87 15.96 13.33 -49.25
CA THR A 87 14.72 12.89 -48.60
C THR A 87 14.94 12.56 -47.13
N ALA A 88 16.01 11.83 -46.78
CA ALA A 88 16.35 11.51 -45.40
C ALA A 88 16.54 12.77 -44.55
N GLN A 89 17.28 13.76 -45.05
CA GLN A 89 17.46 15.06 -44.37
C GLN A 89 16.13 15.80 -44.18
N THR A 90 15.29 15.80 -45.22
CA THR A 90 13.97 16.44 -45.18
C THR A 90 13.07 15.78 -44.12
N VAL A 91 12.97 14.46 -44.10
CA VAL A 91 12.13 13.71 -43.14
C VAL A 91 12.62 13.92 -41.72
N VAL A 92 13.93 13.76 -41.46
CA VAL A 92 14.50 13.96 -40.11
C VAL A 92 14.25 15.38 -39.61
N HIS A 93 14.45 16.40 -40.47
CA HIS A 93 14.18 17.79 -40.09
C HIS A 93 12.71 18.02 -39.74
N LEU A 94 11.78 17.50 -40.56
CA LEU A 94 10.35 17.62 -40.35
C LEU A 94 9.89 17.03 -39.01
N VAL A 95 10.42 15.87 -38.61
CA VAL A 95 10.09 15.21 -37.34
C VAL A 95 10.73 15.92 -36.15
N LEU A 96 12.00 16.35 -36.23
CA LEU A 96 12.65 17.10 -35.16
C LEU A 96 11.97 18.45 -34.89
N ARG A 97 11.32 19.02 -35.91
CA ARG A 97 10.56 20.28 -35.86
C ARG A 97 9.10 20.08 -35.45
N ALA A 98 8.61 18.84 -35.40
CA ALA A 98 7.27 18.52 -34.94
C ALA A 98 7.14 18.76 -33.43
N ALA A 99 6.02 19.34 -32.99
CA ALA A 99 5.76 19.57 -31.57
C ALA A 99 5.59 18.25 -30.79
N HIS A 100 5.20 17.18 -31.49
CA HIS A 100 4.95 15.85 -30.97
C HIS A 100 6.14 15.27 -30.20
N LEU A 101 7.33 15.18 -30.80
CA LEU A 101 8.53 14.63 -30.13
C LEU A 101 8.88 15.39 -28.85
N ARG A 102 8.77 16.71 -28.89
CA ARG A 102 9.04 17.58 -27.75
C ARG A 102 8.02 17.39 -26.63
N ASN A 103 6.74 17.34 -26.98
CA ASN A 103 5.66 17.16 -26.02
C ASN A 103 5.80 15.80 -25.32
N LEU A 104 6.12 14.74 -26.07
CA LEU A 104 6.39 13.41 -25.53
C LEU A 104 7.58 13.36 -24.57
N LEU A 105 8.72 13.98 -24.94
CA LEU A 105 9.89 14.03 -24.06
C LEU A 105 9.59 14.84 -22.78
N SER A 106 8.82 15.91 -22.89
CA SER A 106 8.44 16.75 -21.76
C SER A 106 7.40 16.07 -20.85
N SER A 107 6.41 15.39 -21.43
CA SER A 107 5.35 14.70 -20.69
C SER A 107 5.89 13.48 -19.94
N GLY A 108 6.71 12.65 -20.60
CA GLY A 108 7.30 11.45 -19.98
C GLY A 108 8.18 11.79 -18.79
N VAL A 109 9.01 12.84 -18.90
CA VAL A 109 9.88 13.25 -17.79
C VAL A 109 9.12 14.01 -16.70
N SER A 110 8.10 14.80 -17.04
CA SER A 110 7.24 15.42 -16.01
C SER A 110 6.54 14.36 -15.18
N ARG A 111 6.02 13.29 -15.78
CA ARG A 111 5.36 12.21 -15.04
C ARG A 111 6.34 11.43 -14.18
N LEU A 112 7.53 11.12 -14.70
CA LEU A 112 8.58 10.48 -13.89
C LEU A 112 8.98 11.36 -12.70
N LYS A 113 9.07 12.68 -12.90
CA LYS A 113 9.30 13.65 -11.83
C LYS A 113 8.15 13.64 -10.82
N ASP A 114 6.90 13.71 -11.29
CA ASP A 114 5.72 13.79 -10.42
C ASP A 114 5.57 12.52 -9.58
N GLU A 115 5.89 11.34 -10.13
CA GLU A 115 5.89 10.08 -9.40
C GLU A 115 7.06 9.97 -8.41
N ILE A 116 8.29 10.32 -8.82
CA ILE A 116 9.43 10.36 -7.90
C ILE A 116 9.15 11.35 -6.78
N ALA A 117 8.59 12.52 -7.07
CA ALA A 117 8.18 13.47 -6.05
C ALA A 117 7.10 12.86 -5.14
N ALA A 118 6.06 12.25 -5.70
CA ALA A 118 4.98 11.62 -4.94
C ALA A 118 5.47 10.52 -3.98
N MET A 119 6.55 9.80 -4.30
CA MET A 119 7.16 8.84 -3.37
C MET A 119 7.66 9.48 -2.07
N PHE A 120 8.15 10.73 -2.13
CA PHE A 120 8.72 11.44 -0.98
C PHE A 120 7.79 12.49 -0.38
N THR A 121 6.80 12.98 -1.12
CA THR A 121 5.84 13.99 -0.66
C THR A 121 4.53 13.41 -0.15
N ASN A 122 4.25 12.12 -0.40
CA ASN A 122 3.09 11.43 0.16
C ASN A 122 3.50 10.66 1.42
N PRO A 123 3.03 11.05 2.61
CA PRO A 123 3.36 10.37 3.85
C PRO A 123 3.02 8.87 3.85
N ALA A 124 1.91 8.46 3.22
CA ALA A 124 1.54 7.05 3.16
C ALA A 124 2.51 6.23 2.30
N ARG A 125 2.94 6.77 1.15
CA ARG A 125 3.92 6.09 0.27
C ARG A 125 5.32 6.07 0.91
N LEU A 126 5.75 7.20 1.49
CA LEU A 126 7.02 7.28 2.21
C LEU A 126 7.04 6.32 3.41
N GLY A 127 5.96 6.27 4.18
CA GLY A 127 5.79 5.33 5.29
C GLY A 127 5.82 3.87 4.84
N ALA A 128 5.17 3.54 3.72
CA ALA A 128 5.22 2.20 3.13
C ALA A 128 6.64 1.82 2.67
N MET A 129 7.39 2.76 2.08
CA MET A 129 8.78 2.54 1.65
C MET A 129 9.72 2.25 2.84
N ILE A 130 9.48 2.89 3.98
CA ILE A 130 10.26 2.68 5.22
C ILE A 130 9.83 1.39 5.94
N GLY A 131 8.64 0.86 5.62
CA GLY A 131 8.06 -0.31 6.28
C GLY A 131 7.27 0.03 7.55
N LEU A 132 6.79 1.26 7.69
CA LEU A 132 6.04 1.70 8.88
C LEU A 132 4.57 1.28 8.89
N GLY A 133 4.02 0.99 7.71
CA GLY A 133 2.66 0.45 7.57
C GLY A 133 2.55 -1.05 7.87
N GLY A 134 3.67 -1.74 8.12
CA GLY A 134 3.73 -3.19 8.32
C GLY A 134 4.11 -3.62 9.75
N PRO A 135 4.00 -4.93 10.05
CA PRO A 135 4.42 -5.52 11.31
C PRO A 135 5.95 -5.50 11.49
N ALA A 136 6.73 -5.20 10.44
CA ALA A 136 8.18 -5.13 10.49
C ALA A 136 8.71 -3.96 9.65
N LEU A 137 9.82 -3.37 10.08
CA LEU A 137 10.52 -2.32 9.34
C LEU A 137 11.29 -2.90 8.15
N GLY A 138 11.53 -2.09 7.13
CA GLY A 138 12.38 -2.51 6.00
C GLY A 138 13.84 -2.74 6.42
N GLU A 139 14.51 -3.69 5.76
CA GLU A 139 15.90 -4.10 6.07
C GLU A 139 16.90 -2.93 6.09
N ALA A 140 16.75 -1.96 5.20
CA ALA A 140 17.60 -0.77 5.16
C ALA A 140 17.46 0.09 6.42
N MET A 141 16.23 0.21 6.95
CA MET A 141 15.96 0.94 8.19
C MET A 141 16.49 0.17 9.39
N ILE A 142 16.29 -1.16 9.44
CA ILE A 142 16.86 -2.02 10.48
C ILE A 142 18.39 -1.86 10.55
N ARG A 143 19.06 -1.82 9.40
CA ARG A 143 20.51 -1.58 9.33
C ARG A 143 20.89 -0.21 9.89
N ALA A 144 20.19 0.85 9.49
CA ALA A 144 20.45 2.19 10.00
C ALA A 144 20.23 2.31 11.51
N ILE A 145 19.20 1.64 12.04
CA ILE A 145 18.94 1.53 13.49
C ILE A 145 20.10 0.84 14.19
N ARG A 146 20.58 -0.29 13.65
CA ARG A 146 21.71 -1.04 14.23
C ARG A 146 22.99 -0.23 14.28
N ASP A 147 23.29 0.49 13.19
CA ASP A 147 24.47 1.36 13.11
C ASP A 147 24.39 2.50 14.14
N THR A 148 23.20 3.10 14.30
CA THR A 148 22.95 4.14 15.30
C THR A 148 23.03 3.57 16.73
N ALA A 149 22.52 2.37 16.97
CA ALA A 149 22.54 1.71 18.28
C ALA A 149 23.98 1.44 18.73
N ALA A 150 24.86 1.05 17.81
CA ALA A 150 26.27 0.83 18.09
C ALA A 150 26.98 2.12 18.56
N GLN A 151 26.56 3.29 18.08
CA GLN A 151 27.14 4.58 18.49
C GLN A 151 26.77 4.99 19.92
N LEU A 152 25.74 4.38 20.52
CA LEU A 152 25.31 4.64 21.89
C LEU A 152 26.02 3.75 22.94
N VAL A 153 26.77 2.73 22.51
CA VAL A 153 27.53 1.86 23.41
C VAL A 153 28.53 2.63 24.29
N PRO A 154 29.32 3.59 23.76
CA PRO A 154 30.26 4.37 24.57
C PRO A 154 29.60 5.20 25.67
N THR A 155 28.30 5.50 25.57
CA THR A 155 27.55 6.24 26.60
C THR A 155 26.97 5.33 27.69
N GLY A 156 27.29 4.02 27.65
CA GLY A 156 26.81 3.03 28.62
C GLY A 156 25.46 2.40 28.28
N ILE A 157 24.90 2.67 27.10
CA ILE A 157 23.62 2.09 26.66
C ILE A 157 23.90 0.82 25.83
N PRO A 158 23.35 -0.35 26.20
CA PRO A 158 23.53 -1.57 25.43
C PRO A 158 22.95 -1.44 24.01
N ALA A 159 23.73 -1.81 22.98
CA ALA A 159 23.28 -1.75 21.59
C ALA A 159 21.99 -2.56 21.35
N ALA A 160 21.90 -3.75 21.95
CA ALA A 160 20.72 -4.61 21.83
C ALA A 160 19.46 -3.98 22.42
N PHE A 161 19.59 -3.20 23.50
CA PHE A 161 18.48 -2.42 24.05
C PHE A 161 18.12 -1.25 23.12
N ALA A 162 19.14 -0.48 22.69
CA ALA A 162 18.94 0.69 21.84
C ALA A 162 18.27 0.35 20.49
N GLU A 163 18.65 -0.77 19.85
CA GLU A 163 18.04 -1.24 18.59
C GLU A 163 16.53 -1.50 18.77
N ARG A 164 16.13 -2.15 19.87
CA ARG A 164 14.72 -2.47 20.16
C ARG A 164 13.92 -1.23 20.51
N LEU A 165 14.50 -0.34 21.32
CA LEU A 165 13.90 0.95 21.68
C LEU A 165 13.63 1.79 20.43
N MET A 166 14.65 2.01 19.60
CA MET A 166 14.52 2.80 18.36
C MET A 166 13.55 2.16 17.37
N THR A 167 13.59 0.83 17.22
CA THR A 167 12.64 0.10 16.36
C THR A 167 11.20 0.36 16.80
N PHE A 168 10.90 0.21 18.09
CA PHE A 168 9.54 0.42 18.58
C PHE A 168 9.13 1.90 18.50
N MET A 169 10.02 2.83 18.89
CA MET A 169 9.77 4.27 18.79
C MET A 169 9.46 4.70 17.36
N LEU A 170 10.19 4.18 16.38
CA LEU A 170 9.95 4.50 14.98
C LEU A 170 8.55 4.03 14.54
N ARG A 171 8.06 2.90 15.06
CA ARG A 171 6.70 2.39 14.76
C ARG A 171 5.61 3.18 15.46
N GLU A 172 5.86 3.63 16.69
CA GLU A 172 4.91 4.40 17.50
C GLU A 172 4.83 5.88 17.08
N LEU A 173 5.93 6.45 16.61
CA LEU A 173 6.02 7.84 16.14
C LEU A 173 6.05 7.95 14.61
N GLY A 174 6.01 6.82 13.89
CA GLY A 174 6.29 6.73 12.46
C GLY A 174 5.44 7.64 11.61
N ASP A 175 4.13 7.66 11.83
CA ASP A 175 3.22 8.51 11.07
C ASP A 175 3.56 10.01 11.21
N GLN A 176 4.04 10.44 12.37
CA GLN A 176 4.50 11.82 12.60
C GLN A 176 5.87 12.09 12.02
N LEU A 177 6.83 11.18 12.22
CA LEU A 177 8.18 11.31 11.68
C LEU A 177 8.15 11.35 10.16
N VAL A 178 7.29 10.54 9.54
CA VAL A 178 7.07 10.50 8.10
C VAL A 178 6.36 11.76 7.61
N ALA A 179 5.32 12.24 8.31
CA ALA A 179 4.67 13.49 7.96
C ALA A 179 5.65 14.68 8.01
N ASN A 180 6.46 14.76 9.06
CA ASN A 180 7.48 15.80 9.21
C ASN A 180 8.57 15.68 8.12
N ALA A 181 9.10 14.47 7.90
CA ALA A 181 10.10 14.23 6.87
C ALA A 181 9.56 14.53 5.46
N ALA A 182 8.31 14.20 5.17
CA ALA A 182 7.67 14.53 3.89
C ALA A 182 7.55 16.04 3.71
N ASN A 183 7.16 16.77 4.78
CA ASN A 183 7.08 18.24 4.76
C ASN A 183 8.44 18.90 4.54
N ASP A 184 9.51 18.34 5.12
CA ASP A 184 10.88 18.89 5.01
C ASP A 184 11.55 18.52 3.67
N LEU A 185 11.28 17.32 3.13
CA LEU A 185 11.86 16.83 1.88
C LEU A 185 11.13 17.38 0.64
N ALA A 186 9.83 17.71 0.76
CA ALA A 186 9.05 18.19 -0.37
C ALA A 186 9.66 19.43 -1.07
N PRO A 187 10.09 20.49 -0.37
CA PRO A 187 10.70 21.66 -1.00
C PRO A 187 12.03 21.33 -1.70
N LEU A 188 12.83 20.43 -1.13
CA LEU A 188 14.12 20.01 -1.68
C LEU A 188 13.95 19.21 -2.97
N MET A 189 12.98 18.31 -3.01
CA MET A 189 12.67 17.51 -4.20
C MET A 189 12.08 18.36 -5.33
N VAL A 190 11.17 19.29 -5.01
CA VAL A 190 10.63 20.24 -5.98
C VAL A 190 11.75 21.11 -6.59
N GLY A 191 12.73 21.53 -5.77
CA GLY A 191 13.91 22.27 -6.22
C GLY A 191 14.85 21.44 -7.11
N ALA A 192 15.21 20.22 -6.69
CA ALA A 192 16.14 19.35 -7.41
C ALA A 192 15.65 18.96 -8.82
N PHE A 193 14.33 18.81 -9.00
CA PHE A 193 13.70 18.49 -10.28
C PHE A 193 13.08 19.71 -10.98
N GLY A 194 13.32 20.93 -10.49
CA GLY A 194 12.82 22.18 -11.10
C GLY A 194 13.39 22.43 -12.50
N ASP A 195 14.67 22.08 -12.71
CA ASP A 195 15.44 22.47 -13.91
C ASP A 195 15.38 21.46 -15.06
N VAL A 196 14.73 20.31 -14.88
CA VAL A 196 14.78 19.21 -15.87
C VAL A 196 14.10 19.60 -17.18
N ALA A 197 12.96 20.30 -17.11
CA ALA A 197 12.25 20.78 -18.31
C ALA A 197 13.06 21.82 -19.10
N VAL A 198 13.86 22.65 -18.40
CA VAL A 198 14.78 23.61 -19.03
C VAL A 198 15.91 22.88 -19.74
N ARG A 199 16.53 21.88 -19.07
CA ARG A 199 17.60 21.07 -19.65
C ARG A 199 17.15 20.26 -20.87
N ILE A 200 15.91 19.74 -20.89
CA ILE A 200 15.34 19.06 -22.06
C ILE A 200 15.17 20.02 -23.22
N ARG A 201 14.66 21.23 -22.95
CA ARG A 201 14.53 22.28 -23.97
C ARG A 201 15.88 22.67 -24.55
N GLU A 202 16.90 22.85 -23.71
CA GLU A 202 18.27 23.15 -24.13
C GLU A 202 18.91 21.99 -24.90
N ALA A 203 18.71 20.74 -24.49
CA ALA A 203 19.20 19.55 -25.19
C ALA A 203 18.54 19.38 -26.56
N HIS A 204 17.22 19.62 -26.67
CA HIS A 204 16.50 19.59 -27.95
C HIS A 204 16.93 20.74 -28.86
N ALA A 205 17.08 21.96 -28.33
CA ALA A 205 17.62 23.09 -29.07
C ALA A 205 19.05 22.83 -29.58
N SER A 206 19.90 22.21 -28.75
CA SER A 206 21.25 21.78 -29.13
C SER A 206 21.24 20.73 -30.24
N ALA A 207 20.31 19.77 -30.20
CA ALA A 207 20.15 18.76 -31.25
C ALA A 207 19.70 19.37 -32.60
N LEU A 208 18.86 20.40 -32.57
CA LEU A 208 18.43 21.15 -33.76
C LEU A 208 19.50 22.09 -34.32
N ALA A 209 20.41 22.57 -33.47
CA ALA A 209 21.51 23.44 -33.87
C ALA A 209 22.68 22.69 -34.54
N ARG A 210 22.76 21.36 -34.41
CA ARG A 210 23.80 20.53 -35.04
C ARG A 210 23.53 20.36 -36.54
N PRO A 211 24.57 20.20 -37.37
CA PRO A 211 24.39 19.81 -38.77
C PRO A 211 23.57 18.52 -38.88
N LEU A 212 22.50 18.53 -39.68
CA LEU A 212 21.61 17.37 -39.86
C LEU A 212 22.35 16.15 -40.44
N ALA A 213 23.42 16.37 -41.20
CA ALA A 213 24.27 15.31 -41.74
C ALA A 213 24.93 14.44 -40.65
N ASP A 214 25.08 14.97 -39.43
CA ASP A 214 25.67 14.25 -38.29
C ASP A 214 24.61 13.48 -37.47
N ASN A 215 23.33 13.53 -37.87
CA ASN A 215 22.26 12.78 -37.22
C ASN A 215 22.24 11.34 -37.75
N GLY A 216 22.38 10.35 -36.86
CA GLY A 216 22.42 8.93 -37.22
C GLY A 216 21.22 8.46 -38.04
N TRP A 217 20.05 9.08 -37.89
CA TRP A 217 18.89 8.77 -38.72
C TRP A 217 19.07 9.16 -40.18
N VAL A 218 19.79 10.24 -40.50
CA VAL A 218 20.03 10.60 -41.91
C VAL A 218 20.83 9.50 -42.60
N GLY A 219 21.84 8.94 -41.93
CA GLY A 219 22.61 7.80 -42.45
C GLY A 219 21.77 6.54 -42.66
N GLU A 220 20.90 6.21 -41.70
CA GLU A 220 19.99 5.06 -41.79
C GLU A 220 18.93 5.22 -42.89
N LEU A 221 18.30 6.40 -42.97
CA LEU A 221 17.22 6.69 -43.91
C LEU A 221 17.71 6.87 -45.35
N SER A 222 18.99 7.25 -45.53
CA SER A 222 19.61 7.32 -46.85
C SER A 222 19.74 5.95 -47.52
N GLN A 223 19.59 4.85 -46.76
CA GLN A 223 19.62 3.48 -47.30
C GLN A 223 18.26 3.01 -47.83
N PHE A 224 17.20 3.79 -47.64
CA PHE A 224 15.85 3.43 -48.05
C PHE A 224 15.62 3.77 -49.53
N VAL A 225 14.75 3.00 -50.17
CA VAL A 225 14.19 3.35 -51.48
C VAL A 225 12.96 4.21 -51.25
N TRP A 226 13.05 5.49 -51.63
CA TRP A 226 12.00 6.47 -51.45
C TRP A 226 11.14 6.62 -52.70
N ARG A 227 9.83 6.55 -52.54
CA ARG A 227 8.85 6.74 -53.62
C ARG A 227 7.68 7.59 -53.16
N VAL A 228 7.14 8.39 -54.07
CA VAL A 228 5.84 9.05 -53.86
C VAL A 228 4.74 8.11 -54.31
N GLU A 229 3.73 7.89 -53.46
CA GLU A 229 2.58 7.04 -53.73
C GLU A 229 1.28 7.82 -53.70
N ALA A 230 0.27 7.30 -54.39
CA ALA A 230 -1.07 7.85 -54.37
C ALA A 230 -1.74 7.51 -53.04
N GLY A 231 -2.49 8.47 -52.50
CA GLY A 231 -3.37 8.25 -51.37
C GLY A 231 -4.75 8.86 -51.63
N GLU A 232 -5.65 8.63 -50.68
CA GLU A 232 -7.02 9.13 -50.69
C GLU A 232 -7.31 9.73 -49.31
N ASP A 233 -7.72 11.00 -49.29
CA ASP A 233 -8.07 11.76 -48.09
C ASP A 233 -7.09 11.58 -46.91
N LEU A 234 -5.79 11.59 -47.20
CA LEU A 234 -4.75 11.43 -46.19
C LEU A 234 -4.81 12.56 -45.15
N ILE A 235 -4.60 12.21 -43.89
CA ILE A 235 -4.42 13.17 -42.80
C ILE A 235 -2.94 13.44 -42.54
N LEU A 236 -2.63 14.62 -42.03
CA LEU A 236 -1.30 14.99 -41.55
C LEU A 236 -1.26 14.89 -40.01
N PRO A 237 -0.62 13.85 -39.44
CA PRO A 237 -0.51 13.71 -37.99
C PRO A 237 0.45 14.76 -37.42
N ASP A 238 0.28 15.14 -36.15
CA ASP A 238 1.21 16.06 -35.48
C ASP A 238 2.61 15.46 -35.25
N ALA A 239 2.74 14.13 -35.33
CA ALA A 239 4.01 13.38 -35.41
C ALA A 239 4.76 13.54 -36.74
N VAL A 240 4.08 14.01 -37.79
CA VAL A 240 4.57 14.26 -39.15
C VAL A 240 5.02 13.01 -39.94
N ALA A 241 5.88 12.17 -39.38
CA ALA A 241 6.33 10.93 -39.99
C ALA A 241 6.07 9.73 -39.09
N LEU A 242 5.63 8.63 -39.70
CA LEU A 242 5.43 7.36 -39.02
C LEU A 242 6.43 6.34 -39.57
N SER A 243 6.91 5.47 -38.70
CA SER A 243 7.77 4.34 -39.03
C SER A 243 7.13 3.03 -38.58
N ARG A 244 7.62 1.92 -39.13
CA ARG A 244 7.24 0.56 -38.74
C ARG A 244 8.44 -0.37 -38.79
N ALA A 245 8.59 -1.20 -37.77
CA ALA A 245 9.48 -2.34 -37.75
C ALA A 245 8.78 -3.62 -38.26
N PRO A 246 9.50 -4.66 -38.68
CA PRO A 246 8.90 -5.87 -39.24
C PRO A 246 7.82 -6.49 -38.33
N GLY A 247 6.59 -6.58 -38.84
CA GLY A 247 5.45 -7.17 -38.12
C GLY A 247 4.72 -6.25 -37.14
N GLU A 248 5.14 -4.99 -37.01
CA GLU A 248 4.52 -4.02 -36.10
C GLU A 248 3.49 -3.10 -36.80
N SER A 249 2.85 -2.21 -36.03
CA SER A 249 1.98 -1.15 -36.56
C SER A 249 2.78 0.14 -36.79
N LEU A 250 2.20 1.10 -37.53
CA LEU A 250 2.84 2.40 -37.71
C LEU A 250 2.86 3.18 -36.39
N ALA A 251 4.04 3.70 -36.04
CA ALA A 251 4.29 4.49 -34.84
C ALA A 251 5.00 5.80 -35.22
N PRO A 252 5.02 6.84 -34.36
CA PRO A 252 5.86 8.02 -34.60
C PRO A 252 7.32 7.61 -34.81
N MET A 253 8.00 8.22 -35.80
CA MET A 253 9.28 7.74 -36.33
C MET A 253 10.35 7.38 -35.27
N PHE A 254 10.46 8.15 -34.19
CA PHE A 254 11.47 7.94 -33.14
C PHE A 254 11.12 6.83 -32.12
N PHE A 255 9.99 6.13 -32.28
CA PHE A 255 9.66 4.94 -31.48
C PHE A 255 10.27 3.65 -32.03
N THR A 256 10.78 3.67 -33.26
CA THR A 256 11.57 2.58 -33.82
C THR A 256 13.05 2.93 -33.79
N SER A 257 13.91 1.92 -33.80
CA SER A 257 15.33 2.12 -34.10
C SER A 257 15.53 2.27 -35.60
N GLY A 258 16.43 3.15 -36.04
CA GLY A 258 16.75 3.31 -37.46
C GLY A 258 17.23 2.01 -38.12
N ALA A 259 17.93 1.15 -37.37
CA ALA A 259 18.38 -0.17 -37.85
C ALA A 259 17.21 -1.17 -38.02
N ASP A 260 16.18 -1.07 -37.18
CA ASP A 260 15.06 -2.02 -37.15
C ASP A 260 13.85 -1.56 -37.98
N THR A 261 13.93 -0.36 -38.55
CA THR A 261 12.85 0.22 -39.35
C THR A 261 12.84 -0.36 -40.77
N GLU A 262 11.68 -0.86 -41.22
CA GLU A 262 11.49 -1.36 -42.60
C GLU A 262 10.71 -0.39 -43.49
N LEU A 263 9.89 0.47 -42.88
CA LEU A 263 8.97 1.34 -43.59
C LEU A 263 8.89 2.71 -42.88
N ILE A 264 8.93 3.79 -43.66
CA ILE A 264 8.64 5.15 -43.21
C ILE A 264 7.66 5.81 -44.16
N VAL A 265 6.69 6.52 -43.59
CA VAL A 265 5.64 7.20 -44.35
C VAL A 265 5.47 8.63 -43.87
N VAL A 266 5.38 9.56 -44.83
CA VAL A 266 5.18 11.00 -44.59
C VAL A 266 4.10 11.52 -45.55
N PRO A 267 2.90 11.88 -45.06
CA PRO A 267 1.86 12.43 -45.91
C PRO A 267 2.24 13.87 -46.29
N VAL A 268 2.29 14.16 -47.59
CA VAL A 268 2.69 15.49 -48.10
C VAL A 268 1.51 16.26 -48.70
N ALA A 269 0.43 15.57 -49.07
CA ALA A 269 -0.87 16.14 -49.45
C ALA A 269 -1.97 15.07 -49.25
N PRO A 270 -3.27 15.43 -49.30
CA PRO A 270 -4.38 14.48 -49.19
C PRO A 270 -4.32 13.31 -50.18
N THR A 271 -3.68 13.51 -51.33
CA THR A 271 -3.57 12.51 -52.39
C THR A 271 -2.14 12.00 -52.61
N ARG A 272 -1.17 12.37 -51.76
CA ARG A 272 0.25 12.07 -51.94
C ARG A 272 0.92 11.72 -50.61
N ILE A 273 1.58 10.57 -50.58
CA ILE A 273 2.37 10.11 -49.45
C ILE A 273 3.76 9.71 -49.91
N LEU A 274 4.77 10.18 -49.19
CA LEU A 274 6.15 9.75 -49.37
C LEU A 274 6.37 8.47 -48.58
N VAL A 275 6.87 7.43 -49.25
CA VAL A 275 7.09 6.10 -48.66
C VAL A 275 8.55 5.70 -48.86
N GLY A 276 9.27 5.55 -47.76
CA GLY A 276 10.61 4.97 -47.72
C GLY A 276 10.50 3.50 -47.36
N ARG A 277 11.11 2.61 -48.16
CA ARG A 277 11.19 1.17 -47.88
C ARG A 277 12.61 0.67 -47.75
N ARG A 278 12.80 -0.23 -46.80
CA ARG A 278 13.94 -1.14 -46.74
C ARG A 278 13.41 -2.54 -47.06
N ASN A 279 14.12 -3.28 -47.91
CA ASN A 279 13.66 -4.57 -48.45
C ASN A 279 12.29 -4.45 -49.17
N ASP A 280 11.57 -5.56 -49.34
CA ASP A 280 10.26 -5.63 -50.02
C ASP A 280 9.06 -5.30 -49.09
N ALA A 281 9.25 -4.37 -48.14
CA ALA A 281 8.23 -4.02 -47.15
C ALA A 281 6.93 -3.49 -47.82
N THR A 282 5.78 -4.10 -47.49
CA THR A 282 4.49 -3.71 -48.07
C THR A 282 3.85 -2.57 -47.28
N PHE A 283 3.21 -1.62 -47.97
CA PHE A 283 2.50 -0.53 -47.33
C PHE A 283 1.04 -0.51 -47.77
N ASP A 284 0.14 -0.57 -46.81
CA ASP A 284 -1.30 -0.47 -47.03
C ASP A 284 -1.76 0.95 -46.67
N THR A 285 -2.07 1.74 -47.70
CA THR A 285 -2.50 3.12 -47.54
C THR A 285 -3.90 3.23 -46.90
N THR A 286 -4.73 2.19 -46.95
CA THR A 286 -6.10 2.22 -46.42
C THR A 286 -6.15 2.33 -44.90
N ARG A 287 -5.13 1.78 -44.21
CA ARG A 287 -5.00 1.84 -42.76
C ARG A 287 -4.29 3.09 -42.25
N PHE A 288 -3.67 3.85 -43.14
CA PHE A 288 -2.80 4.96 -42.78
C PHE A 288 -3.49 5.99 -41.88
N ASN A 289 -4.70 6.44 -42.23
CA ASN A 289 -5.39 7.47 -41.45
C ASN A 289 -5.71 7.03 -40.01
N HIS A 290 -6.04 5.75 -39.82
CA HIS A 290 -6.28 5.20 -38.49
C HIS A 290 -4.99 5.22 -37.67
N ASP A 291 -3.89 4.70 -38.22
CA ASP A 291 -2.62 4.63 -37.50
C ASP A 291 -2.02 6.03 -37.28
N ALA A 292 -2.20 6.95 -38.23
CA ALA A 292 -1.80 8.36 -38.11
C ALA A 292 -2.60 9.10 -37.04
N ALA A 293 -3.90 8.83 -36.92
CA ALA A 293 -4.71 9.38 -35.83
C ALA A 293 -4.25 8.81 -34.48
N ALA A 294 -4.07 7.48 -34.38
CA ALA A 294 -3.57 6.81 -33.18
C ALA A 294 -2.20 7.33 -32.71
N ALA A 295 -1.30 7.59 -33.67
CA ALA A 295 0.03 8.12 -33.45
C ALA A 295 0.06 9.64 -33.21
N SER A 296 -1.04 10.37 -33.39
CA SER A 296 -1.11 11.80 -33.08
C SER A 296 -1.24 12.02 -31.58
N ASP A 297 -0.55 13.01 -31.02
CA ASP A 297 -0.60 13.33 -29.57
C ASP A 297 -1.84 14.17 -29.24
N SER A 298 -2.00 15.26 -29.98
CA SER A 298 -2.96 16.32 -29.64
C SER A 298 -3.92 16.67 -30.76
N PHE A 299 -3.47 16.57 -32.02
CA PHE A 299 -4.27 16.87 -33.19
C PHE A 299 -3.74 16.21 -34.46
N PHE A 300 -4.59 16.18 -35.50
CA PHE A 300 -4.16 16.02 -36.88
C PHE A 300 -4.78 17.11 -37.76
N VAL A 301 -4.23 17.27 -38.97
CA VAL A 301 -4.70 18.25 -39.98
C VAL A 301 -5.22 17.52 -41.21
N ALA A 302 -6.32 18.02 -41.79
CA ALA A 302 -6.90 17.48 -43.02
C ALA A 302 -7.37 18.60 -43.96
N ALA A 303 -7.47 18.28 -45.26
CA ALA A 303 -8.06 19.20 -46.24
C ALA A 303 -9.60 19.25 -46.18
N THR A 304 -10.23 18.20 -45.66
CA THR A 304 -11.68 18.08 -45.52
C THR A 304 -12.06 17.74 -44.08
N PRO A 305 -13.31 18.04 -43.64
CA PRO A 305 -13.75 17.71 -42.28
C PRO A 305 -14.03 16.20 -42.15
N MET A 306 -13.16 15.49 -41.44
CA MET A 306 -13.28 14.05 -41.14
C MET A 306 -14.26 13.69 -39.99
N GLY A 307 -15.28 14.52 -39.73
CA GLY A 307 -16.24 14.30 -38.63
C GLY A 307 -17.23 13.18 -38.96
N GLY A 308 -16.95 11.95 -38.51
CA GLY A 308 -17.81 10.77 -38.72
C GLY A 308 -17.07 9.44 -38.92
N THR A 309 -15.74 9.47 -39.04
CA THR A 309 -14.91 8.28 -39.32
C THR A 309 -14.29 7.61 -38.10
N GLY A 310 -14.59 8.07 -36.88
CA GLY A 310 -14.02 7.52 -35.64
C GLY A 310 -12.54 7.85 -35.38
N LEU A 311 -11.93 8.69 -36.22
CA LEU A 311 -10.49 9.02 -36.16
C LEU A 311 -10.14 9.95 -34.99
N VAL A 312 -11.06 10.85 -34.60
CA VAL A 312 -10.82 11.80 -33.51
C VAL A 312 -10.69 11.08 -32.16
N GLU A 313 -11.43 9.99 -31.98
CA GLU A 313 -11.38 9.11 -30.81
C GLU A 313 -10.05 8.35 -30.72
N GLN A 314 -9.36 8.13 -31.84
CA GLN A 314 -8.07 7.46 -31.88
C GLN A 314 -6.90 8.37 -31.50
N ILE A 315 -7.04 9.70 -31.55
CA ILE A 315 -5.94 10.61 -31.18
C ILE A 315 -5.37 10.19 -29.82
N GLY A 316 -4.07 9.90 -29.76
CA GLY A 316 -3.25 9.51 -28.61
C GLY A 316 -3.62 8.17 -27.93
N THR A 317 -4.13 7.20 -28.69
CA THR A 317 -4.29 5.80 -28.27
C THR A 317 -3.10 4.91 -28.67
N GLY A 318 -2.14 5.44 -29.43
CA GLY A 318 -1.00 4.71 -29.99
C GLY A 318 0.17 4.44 -29.01
N PRO A 319 1.34 4.03 -29.55
CA PRO A 319 2.48 3.49 -28.78
C PRO A 319 3.03 4.39 -27.66
N ALA A 320 2.90 5.71 -27.78
CA ALA A 320 3.26 6.66 -26.73
C ALA A 320 2.47 6.42 -25.42
N ARG A 321 1.18 6.07 -25.51
CA ARG A 321 0.34 5.74 -24.36
C ARG A 321 0.70 4.39 -23.75
N ALA A 322 1.08 3.41 -24.56
CA ALA A 322 1.52 2.11 -24.08
C ALA A 322 2.80 2.23 -23.25
N LEU A 323 3.76 3.05 -23.70
CA LEU A 323 4.99 3.34 -22.94
C LEU A 323 4.67 4.00 -21.60
N GLU A 324 3.72 4.94 -21.56
CA GLU A 324 3.27 5.56 -20.31
C GLU A 324 2.69 4.54 -19.33
N GLN A 325 1.90 3.57 -19.80
CA GLN A 325 1.32 2.51 -18.97
C GLN A 325 2.38 1.54 -18.44
N THR A 326 3.35 1.14 -19.26
CA THR A 326 4.43 0.24 -18.85
C THR A 326 5.29 0.82 -17.72
N ILE A 327 5.55 2.13 -17.74
CA ILE A 327 6.30 2.81 -16.67
C ILE A 327 5.52 2.73 -15.35
N GLU A 328 4.21 2.98 -15.38
CA GLU A 328 3.35 2.90 -14.20
C GLU A 328 3.29 1.47 -13.64
N GLU A 329 3.11 0.47 -14.50
CA GLU A 329 3.06 -0.95 -14.13
C GLU A 329 4.38 -1.42 -13.51
N THR A 330 5.53 -1.09 -14.13
CA THR A 330 6.86 -1.50 -13.63
C THR A 330 7.16 -0.94 -12.23
N ILE A 331 6.72 0.30 -11.97
CA ILE A 331 6.89 0.93 -10.65
C ILE A 331 5.99 0.26 -9.61
N GLN A 332 4.72 -0.03 -9.95
CA GLN A 332 3.80 -0.75 -9.07
C GLN A 332 4.32 -2.16 -8.73
N GLU A 333 4.87 -2.88 -9.71
CA GLU A 333 5.50 -4.18 -9.51
C GLU A 333 6.70 -4.11 -8.55
N ALA A 334 7.56 -3.09 -8.69
CA ALA A 334 8.69 -2.87 -7.78
C ALA A 334 8.25 -2.56 -6.35
N GLU A 335 7.17 -1.78 -6.17
CA GLU A 335 6.58 -1.50 -4.86
C GLU A 335 5.97 -2.76 -4.21
N GLN A 336 5.32 -3.62 -5.01
CA GLN A 336 4.74 -4.88 -4.53
C GLN A 336 5.81 -5.92 -4.18
N ALA A 337 6.85 -6.07 -5.00
CA ALA A 337 7.95 -6.99 -4.76
C ALA A 337 8.68 -6.71 -3.43
N ARG A 338 8.75 -5.43 -3.03
CA ARG A 338 9.37 -5.00 -1.78
C ARG A 338 8.55 -5.34 -0.53
N LYS A 339 7.23 -5.48 -0.65
CA LYS A 339 6.33 -5.89 0.47
C LYS A 339 6.45 -7.37 0.83
N LEU A 340 6.90 -8.21 -0.11
CA LEU A 340 6.95 -9.67 0.04
C LEU A 340 8.19 -10.19 0.78
N THR A 341 9.15 -9.33 1.13
CA THR A 341 10.42 -9.76 1.73
C THR A 341 10.41 -9.66 3.25
N THR A 342 9.69 -10.54 3.94
CA THR A 342 9.86 -10.73 5.40
C THR A 342 9.67 -12.19 5.83
N CYS A 343 10.71 -12.70 6.51
CA CYS A 343 10.88 -13.91 7.33
C CYS A 343 9.99 -15.17 7.11
N ALA A 344 10.67 -16.30 6.91
CA ALA A 344 10.16 -17.62 6.56
C ALA A 344 9.58 -18.44 7.73
N LEU A 345 8.43 -18.03 8.26
CA LEU A 345 7.53 -18.94 8.99
C LEU A 345 6.29 -19.16 8.13
N GLU A 346 5.95 -20.43 7.90
CA GLU A 346 4.76 -20.77 7.12
C GLU A 346 3.49 -20.29 7.85
N PRO A 347 2.59 -19.58 7.16
CA PRO A 347 1.30 -19.21 7.72
C PRO A 347 0.48 -20.44 8.12
N VAL A 348 -0.35 -20.30 9.15
CA VAL A 348 -1.23 -21.37 9.63
C VAL A 348 -2.59 -21.24 8.94
N GLN A 349 -2.93 -22.27 8.17
CA GLN A 349 -4.24 -22.35 7.53
C GLN A 349 -5.32 -22.62 8.59
N PRO A 350 -6.45 -21.90 8.55
CA PRO A 350 -7.53 -22.15 9.46
C PRO A 350 -8.14 -23.52 9.20
N GLU A 351 -8.35 -24.31 10.24
CA GLU A 351 -9.11 -25.55 10.13
C GLU A 351 -10.52 -25.25 9.64
N GLU A 352 -10.93 -26.00 8.62
CA GLU A 352 -12.25 -25.88 8.05
C GLU A 352 -13.30 -26.43 9.01
N ARG A 353 -14.50 -25.84 8.94
CA ARG A 353 -15.67 -26.36 9.62
C ARG A 353 -15.93 -27.78 9.14
N ILE A 354 -15.99 -28.74 10.06
CA ILE A 354 -16.44 -30.10 9.74
C ILE A 354 -17.95 -30.08 9.46
N SER A 355 -18.35 -30.65 8.34
CA SER A 355 -19.77 -30.90 8.03
C SER A 355 -20.25 -32.09 8.86
N GLY A 356 -20.71 -31.84 10.08
CA GLY A 356 -21.23 -32.89 10.97
C GLY A 356 -21.89 -32.33 12.23
N ASN A 357 -22.76 -33.14 12.84
CA ASN A 357 -23.32 -32.83 14.15
C ASN A 357 -22.28 -33.13 15.23
N PHE A 358 -22.12 -32.22 16.20
CA PHE A 358 -21.36 -32.46 17.42
C PHE A 358 -22.31 -32.36 18.63
N SER A 359 -21.87 -32.90 19.77
CA SER A 359 -22.64 -32.85 21.02
C SER A 359 -21.77 -32.30 22.13
N TYR A 360 -22.44 -31.63 23.07
CA TYR A 360 -21.83 -31.04 24.25
C TYR A 360 -22.83 -31.13 25.40
N SER A 361 -22.34 -31.02 26.64
CA SER A 361 -23.18 -31.06 27.84
C SER A 361 -23.44 -29.66 28.40
N VAL A 362 -24.57 -29.46 29.07
CA VAL A 362 -24.85 -28.25 29.87
C VAL A 362 -25.19 -28.70 31.28
N ARG A 363 -24.49 -28.15 32.27
CA ARG A 363 -24.64 -28.48 33.69
C ARG A 363 -24.83 -27.19 34.49
N LEU A 364 -25.82 -27.19 35.38
CA LEU A 364 -25.90 -26.23 36.48
C LEU A 364 -25.29 -26.87 37.74
N ALA A 365 -24.34 -26.18 38.37
CA ALA A 365 -23.64 -26.62 39.57
C ALA A 365 -24.04 -25.73 40.74
N ASP A 366 -24.60 -26.37 41.77
CA ASP A 366 -24.93 -25.74 43.05
C ASP A 366 -26.00 -24.63 42.96
N PHE A 367 -26.78 -24.60 41.87
CA PHE A 367 -27.97 -23.76 41.73
C PHE A 367 -28.97 -24.27 40.68
N GLY A 368 -30.20 -23.75 40.74
CA GLY A 368 -31.26 -24.00 39.76
C GLY A 368 -32.04 -25.30 39.95
N ASP A 369 -33.08 -25.47 39.14
CA ASP A 369 -33.87 -26.70 39.04
C ASP A 369 -33.87 -27.24 37.59
N THR A 370 -34.59 -28.34 37.35
CA THR A 370 -34.68 -28.94 36.01
C THR A 370 -35.33 -28.02 34.97
N ILE A 371 -36.19 -27.08 35.40
CA ILE A 371 -36.87 -26.13 34.50
C ILE A 371 -35.85 -25.08 34.04
N LEU A 372 -35.17 -24.45 34.99
CA LEU A 372 -34.13 -23.46 34.70
C LEU A 372 -32.98 -24.06 33.89
N ALA A 373 -32.55 -25.28 34.23
CA ALA A 373 -31.53 -26.00 33.46
C ALA A 373 -31.93 -26.19 32.00
N LYS A 374 -33.21 -26.52 31.74
CA LYS A 374 -33.72 -26.68 30.39
C LYS A 374 -33.80 -25.35 29.64
N GLU A 375 -34.31 -24.30 30.28
CA GLU A 375 -34.40 -22.97 29.69
C GLU A 375 -33.02 -22.42 29.29
N ILE A 376 -32.05 -22.54 30.19
CA ILE A 376 -30.65 -22.18 29.93
C ILE A 376 -30.06 -23.04 28.80
N ALA A 377 -30.29 -24.36 28.82
CA ALA A 377 -29.80 -25.25 27.77
C ALA A 377 -30.39 -24.91 26.40
N ASP A 378 -31.67 -24.54 26.33
CA ASP A 378 -32.34 -24.12 25.09
C ASP A 378 -31.71 -22.82 24.54
N ILE A 379 -31.36 -21.85 25.39
CA ILE A 379 -30.65 -20.63 25.00
C ILE A 379 -29.24 -20.95 24.47
N VAL A 380 -28.47 -21.74 25.21
CA VAL A 380 -27.12 -22.16 24.79
C VAL A 380 -27.19 -22.89 23.46
N GLN A 381 -28.17 -23.79 23.28
CA GLN A 381 -28.39 -24.51 22.04
C GLN A 381 -28.73 -23.59 20.87
N ALA A 382 -29.57 -22.59 21.07
CA ALA A 382 -29.87 -21.61 20.03
C ALA A 382 -28.62 -20.83 19.60
N VAL A 383 -27.80 -20.38 20.57
CA VAL A 383 -26.56 -19.64 20.30
C VAL A 383 -25.53 -20.52 19.60
N VAL A 384 -25.23 -21.71 20.12
CA VAL A 384 -24.27 -22.65 19.54
C VAL A 384 -24.72 -23.09 18.13
N ALA A 385 -26.00 -23.37 17.92
CA ALA A 385 -26.54 -23.73 16.61
C ALA A 385 -26.44 -22.58 15.58
N ARG A 386 -26.50 -21.32 16.03
CA ARG A 386 -26.31 -20.16 15.15
C ARG A 386 -24.84 -19.94 14.82
N LEU A 387 -23.96 -19.95 15.82
CA LEU A 387 -22.52 -19.70 15.66
C LEU A 387 -21.82 -20.82 14.90
N SER A 388 -22.17 -22.08 15.15
CA SER A 388 -21.58 -23.25 14.45
C SER A 388 -21.82 -23.26 12.93
N ARG A 389 -22.64 -22.34 12.40
CA ARG A 389 -22.79 -22.12 10.96
C ARG A 389 -21.61 -21.38 10.36
N GLU A 390 -20.95 -20.53 11.14
CA GLU A 390 -19.94 -19.57 10.71
C GLU A 390 -18.55 -19.92 11.26
N ILE A 391 -18.46 -20.50 12.47
CA ILE A 391 -17.21 -20.80 13.16
C ILE A 391 -17.16 -22.28 13.64
N PRO A 392 -15.97 -22.91 13.71
CA PRO A 392 -15.85 -24.31 14.13
C PRO A 392 -16.02 -24.43 15.66
N LEU A 393 -16.97 -25.25 16.10
CA LEU A 393 -17.27 -25.48 17.53
C LEU A 393 -17.26 -26.97 17.92
N GLN A 394 -16.73 -27.84 17.05
CA GLN A 394 -16.73 -29.30 17.27
C GLN A 394 -15.98 -29.74 18.53
N ASP A 395 -15.03 -28.94 19.01
CA ASP A 395 -14.23 -29.26 20.19
C ASP A 395 -14.85 -28.74 21.49
N LEU A 396 -16.07 -28.20 21.46
CA LEU A 396 -16.83 -27.88 22.67
C LEU A 396 -17.17 -29.17 23.43
N ASP A 397 -16.66 -29.33 24.65
CA ASP A 397 -16.98 -30.43 25.58
C ASP A 397 -18.33 -30.20 26.26
N GLY A 398 -18.52 -29.01 26.79
CA GLY A 398 -19.71 -28.64 27.54
C GLY A 398 -19.57 -27.30 28.25
N LEU A 399 -20.65 -26.96 28.96
CA LEU A 399 -20.76 -25.77 29.79
C LEU A 399 -21.10 -26.19 31.22
N THR A 400 -20.34 -25.69 32.19
CA THR A 400 -20.67 -25.73 33.62
C THR A 400 -20.99 -24.33 34.08
N ILE A 401 -22.22 -24.10 34.51
CA ILE A 401 -22.65 -22.84 35.08
C ILE A 401 -22.72 -23.04 36.58
N ALA A 402 -22.12 -22.16 37.37
CA ALA A 402 -21.97 -22.39 38.81
C ALA A 402 -22.26 -21.14 39.65
N ALA A 403 -22.93 -21.34 40.78
CA ALA A 403 -23.04 -20.29 41.80
C ALA A 403 -21.68 -19.98 42.42
N ASP A 404 -20.91 -21.01 42.78
CA ASP A 404 -19.49 -20.88 43.12
C ASP A 404 -18.61 -21.14 41.89
N TYR A 405 -18.34 -20.07 41.15
CA TYR A 405 -17.49 -20.11 39.95
C TYR A 405 -16.07 -20.60 40.22
N ASN A 406 -15.47 -20.25 41.37
CA ASN A 406 -14.10 -20.62 41.67
C ASN A 406 -13.99 -22.09 42.05
N GLU A 407 -14.94 -22.61 42.84
CA GLU A 407 -15.02 -24.03 43.17
C GLU A 407 -15.27 -24.88 41.93
N ALA A 408 -16.19 -24.46 41.05
CA ALA A 408 -16.46 -25.17 39.80
C ALA A 408 -15.24 -25.25 38.87
N LEU A 409 -14.42 -24.20 38.81
CA LEU A 409 -13.14 -24.25 38.08
C LEU A 409 -12.15 -25.21 38.71
N ALA A 410 -12.04 -25.21 40.04
CA ALA A 410 -11.09 -26.05 40.77
C ALA A 410 -11.43 -27.54 40.68
N LEU A 411 -12.73 -27.88 40.65
CA LEU A 411 -13.23 -29.25 40.64
C LEU A 411 -13.50 -29.83 39.23
N LEU A 412 -13.33 -29.04 38.18
CA LEU A 412 -13.60 -29.49 36.81
C LEU A 412 -12.70 -30.67 36.41
N ASP A 413 -13.30 -31.77 35.95
CA ASP A 413 -12.55 -32.90 35.41
C ASP A 413 -11.94 -32.60 34.05
N ARG A 414 -10.61 -32.50 34.02
CA ARG A 414 -9.80 -32.21 32.83
C ARG A 414 -9.33 -33.45 32.08
N GLY A 415 -9.69 -34.65 32.52
CA GLY A 415 -9.23 -35.91 31.95
C GLY A 415 -7.79 -36.28 32.30
N ASN A 416 -7.14 -35.52 33.19
CA ASN A 416 -5.86 -35.86 33.80
C ASN A 416 -5.84 -35.38 35.27
N PRO A 417 -5.84 -36.29 36.26
CA PRO A 417 -5.87 -35.94 37.68
C PRO A 417 -4.56 -35.34 38.21
N GLU A 418 -3.46 -35.42 37.47
CA GLU A 418 -2.16 -34.85 37.87
C GLU A 418 -2.06 -33.35 37.58
N LEU A 419 -3.02 -32.78 36.84
CA LEU A 419 -3.03 -31.35 36.53
C LEU A 419 -3.44 -30.53 37.75
N PRO A 420 -2.80 -29.38 38.01
CA PRO A 420 -3.22 -28.50 39.09
C PRO A 420 -4.65 -27.96 38.86
N PRO A 421 -5.38 -27.63 39.95
CA PRO A 421 -6.68 -26.99 39.85
C PRO A 421 -6.63 -25.71 39.02
N VAL A 422 -7.70 -25.45 38.26
CA VAL A 422 -7.82 -24.22 37.49
C VAL A 422 -8.32 -23.11 38.40
N THR A 423 -7.66 -21.95 38.33
CA THR A 423 -8.11 -20.75 39.03
C THR A 423 -8.74 -19.77 38.04
N SER A 424 -9.59 -18.88 38.53
CA SER A 424 -10.20 -17.82 37.72
C SER A 424 -9.16 -16.87 37.11
N GLY A 425 -7.97 -16.78 37.72
CA GLY A 425 -6.96 -15.80 37.35
C GLY A 425 -7.40 -14.36 37.66
N ALA A 426 -8.45 -14.17 38.48
CA ALA A 426 -8.89 -12.86 38.91
C ALA A 426 -7.73 -12.15 39.64
N LEU A 427 -7.31 -11.02 39.10
CA LEU A 427 -6.34 -10.14 39.73
C LEU A 427 -7.06 -9.33 40.82
N GLY A 428 -6.34 -8.51 41.59
CA GLY A 428 -6.94 -7.66 42.63
C GLY A 428 -7.86 -6.54 42.10
N TYR A 429 -8.31 -6.66 40.84
CA TYR A 429 -9.24 -5.79 40.13
C TYR A 429 -10.08 -6.67 39.18
N GLY A 430 -11.29 -6.21 38.86
CA GLY A 430 -12.26 -6.98 38.08
C GLY A 430 -12.72 -8.28 38.76
N LEU A 431 -13.63 -8.99 38.09
CA LEU A 431 -14.13 -10.30 38.51
C LEU A 431 -14.03 -11.26 37.33
N GLY A 432 -13.39 -12.41 37.53
CA GLY A 432 -13.46 -13.51 36.56
C GLY A 432 -14.87 -14.10 36.58
N VAL A 433 -15.54 -14.10 35.42
CA VAL A 433 -16.94 -14.54 35.31
C VAL A 433 -17.16 -15.69 34.32
N ALA A 434 -16.19 -15.96 33.45
CA ALA A 434 -16.22 -17.08 32.52
C ALA A 434 -14.80 -17.47 32.08
N LYS A 435 -14.56 -18.76 31.84
CA LYS A 435 -13.26 -19.27 31.37
C LYS A 435 -13.42 -20.58 30.59
N PRO A 436 -12.92 -20.65 29.34
CA PRO A 436 -12.67 -21.91 28.65
C PRO A 436 -11.53 -22.66 29.32
N VAL A 437 -11.72 -23.96 29.53
CA VAL A 437 -10.74 -24.85 30.15
C VAL A 437 -10.49 -26.03 29.23
N THR A 438 -9.22 -26.23 28.88
CA THR A 438 -8.81 -27.40 28.11
C THR A 438 -9.03 -28.69 28.91
N VAL A 439 -9.76 -29.63 28.29
CA VAL A 439 -10.04 -30.97 28.82
C VAL A 439 -9.64 -32.05 27.81
N CYS A 440 -9.37 -33.25 28.28
CA CYS A 440 -9.14 -34.43 27.44
C CYS A 440 -10.32 -35.40 27.55
N ARG A 441 -10.87 -35.81 26.40
CA ARG A 441 -11.92 -36.84 26.29
C ARG A 441 -11.50 -37.82 25.20
N ASP A 442 -11.45 -39.10 25.52
CA ASP A 442 -11.08 -40.15 24.56
C ASP A 442 -9.77 -39.88 23.81
N GLY A 443 -8.77 -39.30 24.52
CA GLY A 443 -7.47 -38.94 23.94
C GLY A 443 -7.50 -37.71 23.02
N ARG A 444 -8.64 -37.01 22.89
CA ARG A 444 -8.78 -35.77 22.12
C ARG A 444 -8.85 -34.56 23.04
N ARG A 445 -8.16 -33.49 22.63
CA ARG A 445 -8.24 -32.19 23.28
C ARG A 445 -9.58 -31.53 22.93
N LYS A 446 -10.29 -31.07 23.94
CA LYS A 446 -11.55 -30.31 23.85
C LYS A 446 -11.49 -29.11 24.80
N GLU A 447 -12.48 -28.22 24.71
CA GLU A 447 -12.63 -27.07 25.61
C GLU A 447 -13.97 -27.14 26.35
N HIS A 448 -13.93 -27.02 27.68
CA HIS A 448 -15.11 -26.95 28.54
C HIS A 448 -15.23 -25.55 29.11
N LEU A 449 -16.40 -24.93 28.98
CA LEU A 449 -16.63 -23.56 29.40
C LEU A 449 -17.25 -23.51 30.80
N VAL A 450 -16.58 -22.85 31.75
CA VAL A 450 -17.13 -22.60 33.08
C VAL A 450 -17.62 -21.15 33.16
N ILE A 451 -18.84 -20.93 33.65
CA ILE A 451 -19.51 -19.61 33.70
C ILE A 451 -20.11 -19.38 35.09
N ALA A 452 -19.97 -18.17 35.62
CA ALA A 452 -20.64 -17.77 36.84
C ALA A 452 -22.16 -17.64 36.63
N ALA A 453 -22.97 -18.15 37.57
CA ALA A 453 -24.42 -18.19 37.46
C ALA A 453 -25.04 -16.82 37.13
N GLY A 454 -24.52 -15.73 37.70
CA GLY A 454 -25.01 -14.37 37.42
C GLY A 454 -24.94 -13.97 35.93
N ILE A 455 -24.01 -14.52 35.15
CA ILE A 455 -23.95 -14.30 33.69
C ILE A 455 -25.07 -15.07 32.99
N ALA A 456 -25.36 -16.30 33.43
CA ALA A 456 -26.43 -17.10 32.86
C ALA A 456 -27.82 -16.54 33.21
N GLU A 457 -27.99 -16.01 34.42
CA GLU A 457 -29.19 -15.28 34.85
C GLU A 457 -29.45 -14.06 33.96
N ALA A 458 -28.39 -13.40 33.47
CA ALA A 458 -28.53 -12.28 32.55
C ALA A 458 -29.20 -12.69 31.24
N TRP A 459 -29.06 -13.93 30.77
CA TRP A 459 -29.67 -14.40 29.50
C TRP A 459 -31.20 -14.43 29.53
N ILE A 460 -31.79 -14.64 30.71
CA ILE A 460 -33.25 -14.67 30.94
C ILE A 460 -33.77 -13.36 31.54
N ALA A 461 -32.90 -12.37 31.73
CA ALA A 461 -33.30 -11.08 32.28
C ALA A 461 -34.36 -10.40 31.41
N GLN A 462 -35.28 -9.65 32.02
CA GLN A 462 -36.30 -8.90 31.28
C GLN A 462 -35.70 -7.67 30.57
N ASN A 463 -34.66 -7.08 31.17
CA ASN A 463 -33.92 -5.98 30.60
C ASN A 463 -33.08 -6.45 29.39
N ALA A 464 -33.29 -5.82 28.23
CA ALA A 464 -32.63 -6.19 26.99
C ALA A 464 -31.12 -5.92 27.00
N GLU A 465 -30.69 -4.83 27.64
CA GLU A 465 -29.28 -4.46 27.80
C GLU A 465 -28.54 -5.49 28.65
N THR A 466 -29.11 -5.89 29.79
CA THR A 466 -28.58 -6.97 30.63
C THR A 466 -28.47 -8.29 29.87
N ARG A 467 -29.50 -8.66 29.08
CA ARG A 467 -29.43 -9.83 28.19
C ARG A 467 -28.30 -9.73 27.18
N SER A 468 -28.14 -8.58 26.52
CA SER A 468 -27.07 -8.33 25.55
C SER A 468 -25.70 -8.51 26.19
N PHE A 469 -25.45 -7.98 27.38
CA PHE A 469 -24.18 -8.17 28.09
C PHE A 469 -23.90 -9.65 28.44
N GLY A 470 -24.91 -10.37 28.91
CA GLY A 470 -24.80 -11.81 29.19
C GLY A 470 -24.49 -12.61 27.91
N LEU A 471 -25.20 -12.34 26.82
CA LEU A 471 -25.01 -13.01 25.53
C LEU A 471 -23.67 -12.66 24.90
N HIS A 472 -23.21 -11.41 25.00
CA HIS A 472 -21.90 -10.98 24.55
C HIS A 472 -20.80 -11.84 25.17
N THR A 473 -20.87 -12.08 26.49
CA THR A 473 -19.91 -12.91 27.20
C THR A 473 -19.93 -14.35 26.69
N LEU A 474 -21.13 -14.95 26.52
CA LEU A 474 -21.26 -16.31 26.00
C LEU A 474 -20.68 -16.44 24.58
N VAL A 475 -21.03 -15.51 23.68
CA VAL A 475 -20.56 -15.55 22.29
C VAL A 475 -19.05 -15.33 22.21
N LYS A 476 -18.49 -14.40 22.99
CA LYS A 476 -17.04 -14.21 23.08
C LYS A 476 -16.33 -15.49 23.51
N MET A 477 -16.82 -16.16 24.55
CA MET A 477 -16.19 -17.40 25.03
C MET A 477 -16.25 -18.51 23.98
N LEU A 478 -17.38 -18.68 23.30
CA LEU A 478 -17.53 -19.64 22.20
C LEU A 478 -16.62 -19.28 21.01
N ALA A 479 -16.49 -18.01 20.68
CA ALA A 479 -15.56 -17.53 19.66
C ALA A 479 -14.10 -17.83 20.04
N GLY A 480 -13.71 -17.65 21.30
CA GLY A 480 -12.37 -18.04 21.78
C GLY A 480 -12.10 -19.54 21.66
N ILE A 481 -13.09 -20.38 21.94
CA ILE A 481 -13.00 -21.84 21.70
C ILE A 481 -12.83 -22.13 20.21
N ALA A 482 -13.62 -21.48 19.36
CA ALA A 482 -13.52 -21.63 17.92
C ALA A 482 -12.15 -21.20 17.37
N HIS A 483 -11.55 -20.14 17.91
CA HIS A 483 -10.20 -19.72 17.57
C HIS A 483 -9.18 -20.83 17.88
N THR A 484 -9.26 -21.44 19.07
CA THR A 484 -8.37 -22.56 19.45
C THR A 484 -8.52 -23.75 18.51
N THR A 485 -9.76 -24.13 18.17
CA THR A 485 -10.02 -25.19 17.17
C THR A 485 -9.45 -24.81 15.81
N ARG A 486 -9.77 -23.60 15.32
CA ARG A 486 -9.40 -23.12 13.99
C ARG A 486 -7.89 -23.07 13.77
N TYR A 487 -7.11 -22.82 14.82
CA TYR A 487 -5.65 -22.70 14.72
C TYR A 487 -4.90 -23.75 15.53
N ALA A 488 -5.51 -24.91 15.80
CA ALA A 488 -4.85 -26.00 16.51
C ALA A 488 -3.55 -26.45 15.81
N GLY A 489 -3.50 -26.38 14.48
CA GLY A 489 -2.29 -26.61 13.68
C GLY A 489 -1.11 -25.67 13.97
N ALA A 490 -1.32 -24.50 14.59
CA ALA A 490 -0.22 -23.63 15.02
C ALA A 490 0.66 -24.30 16.09
N LEU A 491 0.08 -25.18 16.91
CA LEU A 491 0.77 -25.87 18.00
C LEU A 491 1.78 -26.92 17.52
N THR A 492 1.73 -27.32 16.24
CA THR A 492 2.62 -28.34 15.67
C THR A 492 3.81 -27.75 14.93
N LYS A 493 3.88 -26.41 14.80
CA LYS A 493 4.97 -25.72 14.10
C LYS A 493 6.19 -25.57 15.02
N THR A 494 7.36 -26.01 14.54
CA THR A 494 8.62 -25.78 15.23
C THR A 494 9.03 -24.32 15.11
N PHE A 495 9.14 -23.64 16.24
CA PHE A 495 9.57 -22.25 16.33
C PHE A 495 10.73 -22.13 17.31
N MET A 496 11.82 -21.48 16.89
CA MET A 496 12.98 -21.20 17.72
C MET A 496 13.01 -19.70 18.03
N PRO A 497 12.36 -19.25 19.12
CA PRO A 497 12.33 -17.84 19.50
C PRO A 497 13.72 -17.33 19.87
N ASP A 498 13.97 -16.05 19.61
CA ASP A 498 15.05 -15.33 20.26
C ASP A 498 14.81 -15.24 21.78
N PRO A 499 15.84 -14.96 22.61
CA PRO A 499 15.70 -14.95 24.06
C PRO A 499 14.57 -14.06 24.57
N MET A 500 14.37 -12.87 23.99
CA MET A 500 13.33 -11.95 24.43
C MET A 500 11.94 -12.52 24.13
N THR A 501 11.74 -13.05 22.92
CA THR A 501 10.47 -13.69 22.55
C THR A 501 10.20 -14.90 23.43
N ARG A 502 11.21 -15.71 23.75
CA ARG A 502 11.07 -16.86 24.64
C ARG A 502 10.55 -16.46 26.03
N GLU A 503 11.14 -15.42 26.63
CA GLU A 503 10.74 -14.96 27.97
C GLU A 503 9.36 -14.29 27.97
N PHE A 504 9.04 -13.50 26.95
CA PHE A 504 7.83 -12.67 26.93
C PHE A 504 6.62 -13.30 26.25
N HIS A 505 6.80 -14.41 25.52
CA HIS A 505 5.70 -15.05 24.78
C HIS A 505 4.50 -15.38 25.68
N PHE A 506 4.73 -15.81 26.93
CA PHE A 506 3.64 -16.15 27.85
C PHE A 506 2.68 -14.99 28.10
N ALA A 507 3.16 -13.74 28.11
CA ALA A 507 2.30 -12.57 28.32
C ALA A 507 1.42 -12.22 27.11
N VAL A 508 1.73 -12.74 25.92
CA VAL A 508 1.02 -12.46 24.67
C VAL A 508 0.32 -13.68 24.07
N ALA A 509 0.47 -14.87 24.67
CA ALA A 509 0.00 -16.12 24.10
C ALA A 509 -1.53 -16.15 23.86
N THR A 510 -2.32 -15.49 24.71
CA THR A 510 -3.79 -15.47 24.63
C THR A 510 -4.34 -14.25 23.88
N VAL A 511 -3.51 -13.25 23.62
CA VAL A 511 -3.89 -11.95 23.07
C VAL A 511 -4.57 -12.07 21.69
N PRO A 512 -4.05 -12.83 20.71
CA PRO A 512 -4.73 -13.00 19.42
C PRO A 512 -6.15 -13.59 19.57
N SER A 513 -6.30 -14.61 20.42
CA SER A 513 -7.60 -15.23 20.69
C SER A 513 -8.58 -14.26 21.35
N GLY A 514 -8.12 -13.45 22.31
CA GLY A 514 -8.93 -12.40 22.96
C GLY A 514 -9.44 -11.36 21.97
N TYR A 515 -8.53 -10.81 21.16
CA TYR A 515 -8.87 -9.88 20.07
C TYR A 515 -9.91 -10.48 19.12
N TRP A 516 -9.65 -11.67 18.60
CA TRP A 516 -10.54 -12.33 17.64
C TRP A 516 -11.92 -12.63 18.24
N ALA A 517 -11.95 -13.10 19.49
CA ALA A 517 -13.18 -13.44 20.20
C ALA A 517 -14.04 -12.20 20.48
N ALA A 518 -13.43 -11.11 20.96
CA ALA A 518 -14.13 -9.86 21.20
C ALA A 518 -14.71 -9.28 19.92
N ARG A 519 -13.96 -9.36 18.81
CA ARG A 519 -14.41 -8.96 17.47
C ARG A 519 -15.69 -9.66 17.03
N HIS A 520 -15.79 -10.96 17.28
CA HIS A 520 -16.98 -11.75 16.91
C HIS A 520 -18.19 -11.50 17.81
N ALA A 521 -18.00 -10.96 19.00
CA ALA A 521 -19.08 -10.66 19.94
C ALA A 521 -19.55 -9.19 19.89
N ALA A 522 -18.75 -8.29 19.30
CA ALA A 522 -18.90 -6.84 19.39
C ALA A 522 -20.32 -6.33 19.08
N PHE A 523 -20.95 -6.87 18.04
CA PHE A 523 -22.28 -6.45 17.57
C PHE A 523 -23.41 -6.72 18.58
N ILE A 524 -23.20 -7.59 19.58
CA ILE A 524 -24.24 -8.01 20.54
C ILE A 524 -24.49 -6.94 21.60
N ALA A 525 -23.42 -6.30 22.06
CA ALA A 525 -23.44 -5.27 23.08
C ALA A 525 -22.41 -4.17 22.73
N PRO A 526 -22.73 -3.24 21.81
CA PRO A 526 -21.79 -2.18 21.40
C PRO A 526 -21.21 -1.38 22.57
N ASP A 527 -21.99 -1.17 23.63
CA ASP A 527 -21.57 -0.42 24.83
C ASP A 527 -20.59 -1.18 25.74
N GLN A 528 -20.32 -2.47 25.46
CA GLN A 528 -19.30 -3.26 26.17
C GLN A 528 -17.88 -2.68 26.03
N GLY A 529 -17.66 -1.81 25.05
CA GLY A 529 -16.41 -1.08 24.89
C GLY A 529 -16.03 -0.26 26.12
N GLU A 530 -16.99 0.29 26.89
CA GLU A 530 -16.69 1.04 28.13
C GLU A 530 -16.16 0.12 29.21
N THR A 531 -16.75 -1.08 29.37
CA THR A 531 -16.26 -2.10 30.30
C THR A 531 -14.83 -2.51 29.95
N TYR A 532 -14.53 -2.72 28.67
CA TYR A 532 -13.17 -3.04 28.25
C TYR A 532 -12.20 -1.88 28.47
N ALA A 533 -12.61 -0.64 28.18
CA ALA A 533 -11.80 0.55 28.45
C ALA A 533 -11.50 0.71 29.94
N ALA A 534 -12.49 0.47 30.81
CA ALA A 534 -12.32 0.46 32.26
C ALA A 534 -11.32 -0.61 32.71
N LEU A 535 -11.45 -1.85 32.21
CA LEU A 535 -10.53 -2.94 32.54
C LEU A 535 -9.08 -2.67 32.11
N VAL A 536 -8.87 -2.01 30.96
CA VAL A 536 -7.52 -1.57 30.54
C VAL A 536 -6.94 -0.59 31.56
N LEU A 537 -7.71 0.40 32.00
CA LEU A 537 -7.22 1.41 32.94
C LEU A 537 -7.01 0.84 34.35
N GLU A 538 -7.95 0.04 34.85
CA GLU A 538 -7.85 -0.62 36.15
C GLU A 538 -6.67 -1.59 36.20
N SER A 539 -6.39 -2.30 35.08
CA SER A 539 -5.23 -3.18 34.99
C SER A 539 -3.90 -2.42 34.99
N LEU A 540 -3.84 -1.24 34.37
CA LEU A 540 -2.68 -0.36 34.42
C LEU A 540 -2.46 0.20 35.84
N ASP A 541 -3.52 0.63 36.53
CA ASP A 541 -3.47 1.09 37.93
C ASP A 541 -3.05 -0.04 38.89
N PHE A 542 -3.52 -1.25 38.64
CA PHE A 542 -3.10 -2.42 39.40
C PHE A 542 -1.64 -2.78 39.13
N ALA A 543 -1.22 -2.79 37.86
CA ALA A 543 0.16 -3.06 37.47
C ALA A 543 1.13 -2.08 38.13
N GLU A 544 0.82 -0.79 38.10
CA GLU A 544 1.63 0.26 38.74
C GLU A 544 1.82 0.01 40.23
N ARG A 545 0.74 -0.29 40.95
CA ARG A 545 0.78 -0.58 42.39
C ARG A 545 1.58 -1.84 42.71
N GLU A 546 1.31 -2.94 42.01
CA GLU A 546 1.91 -4.25 42.30
C GLU A 546 3.39 -4.31 41.90
N ILE A 547 3.75 -3.71 40.76
CA ILE A 547 5.15 -3.62 40.33
C ILE A 547 5.92 -2.73 41.29
N THR A 548 5.37 -1.59 41.71
CA THR A 548 6.00 -0.72 42.72
C THR A 548 6.18 -1.44 44.06
N ALA A 549 5.16 -2.18 44.51
CA ALA A 549 5.24 -2.97 45.74
C ALA A 549 6.28 -4.09 45.64
N SER A 550 6.44 -4.73 44.48
CA SER A 550 7.49 -5.72 44.24
C SER A 550 8.88 -5.08 44.23
N ARG A 551 9.03 -3.93 43.55
CA ARG A 551 10.28 -3.14 43.54
C ARG A 551 10.73 -2.76 44.95
N GLY A 552 9.80 -2.35 45.81
CA GLY A 552 10.09 -1.99 47.20
C GLY A 552 10.59 -3.15 48.08
N LYS A 553 10.46 -4.41 47.63
CA LYS A 553 10.96 -5.60 48.33
C LYS A 553 12.36 -6.02 47.86
N MET A 554 12.89 -5.43 46.80
CA MET A 554 14.20 -5.76 46.26
C MET A 554 15.30 -5.37 47.25
N ALA A 555 16.18 -6.32 47.58
CA ALA A 555 17.33 -6.05 48.46
C ALA A 555 18.39 -5.18 47.78
N ASP A 556 18.65 -5.43 46.49
CA ASP A 556 19.45 -4.63 45.59
C ASP A 556 19.03 -4.87 44.12
N GLY A 557 19.73 -4.24 43.17
CA GLY A 557 19.42 -4.34 41.74
C GLY A 557 19.64 -5.71 41.10
N SER A 558 20.25 -6.67 41.80
CA SER A 558 20.46 -8.04 41.30
C SER A 558 19.28 -8.98 41.57
N ASP A 559 18.42 -8.66 42.53
CA ASP A 559 17.21 -9.43 42.89
C ASP A 559 15.98 -9.00 42.07
N ILE A 560 16.13 -8.93 40.75
CA ILE A 560 15.09 -8.41 39.85
C ILE A 560 14.06 -9.48 39.45
N GLY A 561 14.40 -10.76 39.55
CA GLY A 561 13.58 -11.89 39.06
C GLY A 561 12.11 -11.85 39.53
N PRO A 562 11.84 -11.76 40.84
CA PRO A 562 10.47 -11.68 41.35
C PRO A 562 9.68 -10.48 40.81
N THR A 563 10.34 -9.32 40.67
CA THR A 563 9.75 -8.10 40.13
C THR A 563 9.45 -8.24 38.64
N THR A 564 10.35 -8.82 37.85
CA THR A 564 10.12 -9.11 36.44
C THR A 564 8.96 -10.08 36.25
N GLN A 565 8.89 -11.15 37.04
CA GLN A 565 7.78 -12.11 36.98
C GLN A 565 6.44 -11.43 37.31
N ARG A 566 6.40 -10.63 38.37
CA ARG A 566 5.18 -9.90 38.75
C ARG A 566 4.77 -8.88 37.68
N ALA A 567 5.73 -8.18 37.09
CA ALA A 567 5.49 -7.26 35.99
C ALA A 567 4.92 -7.98 34.76
N LEU A 568 5.44 -9.16 34.43
CA LEU A 568 4.97 -9.98 33.32
C LEU A 568 3.50 -10.39 33.50
N GLU A 569 3.11 -10.83 34.70
CA GLU A 569 1.73 -11.17 35.03
C GLU A 569 0.79 -9.97 34.87
N CYS A 570 1.18 -8.80 35.38
CA CYS A 570 0.37 -7.58 35.30
C CYS A 570 0.24 -7.09 33.86
N VAL A 571 1.35 -7.09 33.10
CA VAL A 571 1.37 -6.65 31.70
C VAL A 571 0.60 -7.61 30.79
N ALA A 572 0.64 -8.92 31.05
CA ALA A 572 -0.18 -9.89 30.33
C ALA A 572 -1.68 -9.55 30.43
N ALA A 573 -2.13 -9.11 31.60
CA ALA A 573 -3.52 -8.73 31.80
C ALA A 573 -3.87 -7.41 31.09
N VAL A 574 -2.99 -6.40 31.15
CA VAL A 574 -3.15 -5.14 30.38
C VAL A 574 -3.28 -5.45 28.88
N LEU A 575 -2.39 -6.30 28.34
CA LEU A 575 -2.41 -6.71 26.94
C LEU A 575 -3.69 -7.46 26.58
N GLY A 576 -4.15 -8.38 27.44
CA GLY A 576 -5.39 -9.11 27.24
C GLY A 576 -6.61 -8.19 27.16
N HIS A 577 -6.73 -7.23 28.08
CA HIS A 577 -7.84 -6.27 28.07
C HIS A 577 -7.75 -5.29 26.89
N ALA A 578 -6.55 -4.85 26.53
CA ALA A 578 -6.36 -3.98 25.36
C ALA A 578 -6.72 -4.72 24.07
N ALA A 579 -6.35 -6.00 23.95
CA ALA A 579 -6.72 -6.85 22.83
C ALA A 579 -8.24 -7.03 22.72
N ASP A 580 -8.91 -7.25 23.85
CA ASP A 580 -10.38 -7.32 23.91
C ASP A 580 -11.04 -6.01 23.44
N TRP A 581 -10.54 -4.86 23.89
CA TRP A 581 -11.06 -3.55 23.45
C TRP A 581 -10.83 -3.32 21.95
N LEU A 582 -9.63 -3.62 21.45
CA LEU A 582 -9.28 -3.48 20.03
C LEU A 582 -10.11 -4.41 19.15
N GLY A 583 -10.29 -5.65 19.59
CA GLY A 583 -11.15 -6.61 18.92
C GLY A 583 -12.60 -6.13 18.86
N HIS A 584 -13.12 -5.63 19.99
CA HIS A 584 -14.46 -5.05 20.05
C HIS A 584 -14.63 -3.90 19.07
N ARG A 585 -13.70 -2.93 19.07
CA ARG A 585 -13.69 -1.80 18.12
C ARG A 585 -13.75 -2.29 16.67
N ASP A 586 -12.88 -3.23 16.31
CA ASP A 586 -12.74 -3.73 14.94
C ASP A 586 -13.87 -4.71 14.53
N GLY A 587 -14.75 -5.08 15.47
CA GLY A 587 -15.95 -5.89 15.24
C GLY A 587 -17.20 -5.06 14.98
N LEU A 588 -17.14 -3.75 15.22
CA LEU A 588 -18.20 -2.79 14.90
C LEU A 588 -18.02 -2.24 13.47
N THR A 589 -19.03 -1.54 12.95
CA THR A 589 -18.92 -0.92 11.62
C THR A 589 -17.91 0.21 11.67
N GLU A 590 -17.10 0.35 10.62
CA GLU A 590 -16.11 1.42 10.55
C GLU A 590 -16.78 2.80 10.67
N GLY A 591 -16.33 3.61 11.63
CA GLY A 591 -16.89 4.92 11.94
C GLY A 591 -18.02 4.93 12.98
N ASP A 592 -18.47 3.77 13.46
CA ASP A 592 -19.45 3.71 14.55
C ASP A 592 -18.84 4.25 15.85
N SER A 593 -19.55 5.18 16.50
CA SER A 593 -19.25 5.58 17.86
C SER A 593 -19.80 4.54 18.83
N PHE A 594 -19.01 4.16 19.83
CA PHE A 594 -19.42 3.23 20.88
C PHE A 594 -18.91 3.73 22.25
N ALA A 595 -19.57 3.31 23.34
CA ALA A 595 -19.12 3.64 24.68
C ALA A 595 -17.69 3.13 24.92
N GLY A 596 -16.81 3.96 25.49
CA GLY A 596 -15.39 3.63 25.65
C GLY A 596 -14.50 3.86 24.43
N ALA A 597 -15.01 4.41 23.32
CA ALA A 597 -14.20 4.76 22.15
C ALA A 597 -13.09 5.79 22.46
N ASN A 598 -13.20 6.54 23.55
CA ASN A 598 -12.23 7.53 24.01
C ASN A 598 -11.04 6.95 24.82
N LEU A 599 -10.84 5.63 24.79
CA LEU A 599 -9.71 4.99 25.46
C LEU A 599 -8.34 5.57 25.02
N PRO A 600 -8.07 5.84 23.73
CA PRO A 600 -6.82 6.47 23.32
C PRO A 600 -6.58 7.81 24.05
N GLU A 601 -7.58 8.69 24.15
CA GLU A 601 -7.46 9.94 24.91
C GLU A 601 -7.16 9.69 26.38
N ARG A 602 -7.79 8.69 26.99
CA ARG A 602 -7.61 8.31 28.41
C ARG A 602 -6.23 7.72 28.69
N LEU A 603 -5.59 7.11 27.69
CA LEU A 603 -4.22 6.56 27.79
C LEU A 603 -3.11 7.58 27.50
N ARG A 604 -3.44 8.73 26.90
CA ARG A 604 -2.49 9.79 26.57
C ARG A 604 -1.65 10.29 27.76
N PRO A 605 -2.18 10.46 29.00
CA PRO A 605 -1.36 10.85 30.15
C PRO A 605 -0.25 9.86 30.50
N ARG A 606 -0.40 8.58 30.11
CA ARG A 606 0.61 7.53 30.26
C ARG A 606 1.49 7.36 29.02
N GLY A 607 1.27 8.16 27.97
CA GLY A 607 1.94 8.02 26.68
C GLY A 607 1.67 6.68 26.01
N LEU A 608 0.48 6.10 26.19
CA LEU A 608 0.10 4.79 25.65
C LEU A 608 -0.98 4.87 24.55
N ASP A 609 -1.41 6.08 24.18
CA ASP A 609 -2.40 6.31 23.13
C ASP A 609 -1.93 5.77 21.77
N ARG A 610 -0.69 6.07 21.38
CA ARG A 610 -0.13 5.59 20.11
C ARG A 610 0.30 4.13 20.15
N TRP A 611 0.79 3.67 21.30
CA TRP A 611 1.07 2.25 21.53
C TRP A 611 -0.17 1.39 21.26
N LEU A 612 -1.35 1.83 21.70
CA LEU A 612 -2.60 1.11 21.50
C LEU A 612 -2.91 0.93 20.01
N GLU A 613 -2.68 1.96 19.19
CA GLU A 613 -2.87 1.88 17.73
C GLU A 613 -1.85 0.96 17.05
N VAL A 614 -0.57 1.02 17.45
CA VAL A 614 0.44 0.06 16.94
C VAL A 614 0.04 -1.37 17.30
N PHE A 615 -0.45 -1.59 18.51
CA PHE A 615 -0.89 -2.91 18.97
C PHE A 615 -2.10 -3.40 18.17
N GLY A 616 -3.10 -2.55 17.92
CA GLY A 616 -4.24 -2.86 17.05
C GLY A 616 -3.84 -3.23 15.64
N ARG A 617 -2.92 -2.47 15.03
CA ARG A 617 -2.38 -2.79 13.70
C ARG A 617 -1.68 -4.15 13.68
N ASP A 618 -0.90 -4.46 14.69
CA ASP A 618 -0.18 -5.74 14.80
C ASP A 618 -1.13 -6.93 15.02
N LEU A 619 -2.17 -6.77 15.84
CA LEU A 619 -3.20 -7.80 16.03
C LEU A 619 -4.02 -8.06 14.78
N THR A 620 -4.39 -6.99 14.07
CA THR A 620 -5.08 -7.10 12.78
C THR A 620 -4.20 -7.85 11.77
N ALA A 621 -2.91 -7.50 11.72
CA ALA A 621 -1.95 -8.11 10.80
C ALA A 621 -1.69 -9.59 11.08
N CYS A 622 -1.98 -10.10 12.30
CA CYS A 622 -1.94 -11.54 12.57
C CYS A 622 -2.91 -12.33 11.68
N TYR A 623 -3.97 -11.71 11.14
CA TYR A 623 -4.98 -12.38 10.33
C TYR A 623 -4.92 -11.89 8.89
N GLY A 624 -4.33 -12.70 8.01
CA GLY A 624 -4.27 -12.46 6.58
C GLY A 624 -5.62 -12.67 5.87
N PRO A 625 -5.66 -12.47 4.54
CA PRO A 625 -6.85 -12.73 3.73
C PRO A 625 -7.42 -14.12 3.98
N SER A 626 -8.75 -14.25 3.98
CA SER A 626 -9.46 -15.52 4.27
C SER A 626 -9.26 -16.09 5.69
N GLY A 627 -8.67 -15.33 6.61
CA GLY A 627 -8.47 -15.73 8.00
C GLY A 627 -7.28 -16.66 8.23
N ILE A 628 -6.28 -16.61 7.34
CA ILE A 628 -4.97 -17.24 7.55
C ILE A 628 -4.28 -16.58 8.74
N LEU A 629 -3.70 -17.36 9.64
CA LEU A 629 -2.95 -16.81 10.78
C LEU A 629 -1.47 -16.67 10.40
N GLU A 630 -1.01 -15.43 10.34
CA GLU A 630 0.37 -15.05 10.06
C GLU A 630 1.25 -15.27 11.30
N PHE A 631 1.74 -16.51 11.45
CA PHE A 631 2.48 -16.91 12.65
C PHE A 631 3.78 -16.12 12.83
N SER A 632 4.41 -15.67 11.74
CA SER A 632 5.56 -14.76 11.78
C SER A 632 5.26 -13.44 12.49
N ILE A 633 4.02 -12.96 12.45
CA ILE A 633 3.59 -11.72 13.10
C ILE A 633 3.22 -11.98 14.56
N VAL A 634 2.54 -13.10 14.84
CA VAL A 634 2.18 -13.50 16.21
C VAL A 634 3.40 -13.54 17.13
N THR A 635 4.54 -14.02 16.64
CA THR A 635 5.78 -14.10 17.44
C THR A 635 6.39 -12.72 17.73
N THR A 636 6.06 -11.70 16.93
CA THR A 636 6.53 -10.32 17.17
C THR A 636 5.75 -9.59 18.25
N LEU A 637 4.58 -10.09 18.67
CA LEU A 637 3.73 -9.42 19.67
C LEU A 637 4.44 -9.23 21.03
N SER A 638 5.45 -10.05 21.32
CA SER A 638 6.30 -9.94 22.52
C SER A 638 6.90 -8.54 22.72
N ARG A 639 7.12 -7.77 21.64
CA ARG A 639 7.60 -6.38 21.71
C ARG A 639 6.65 -5.42 22.44
N HIS A 640 5.35 -5.72 22.49
CA HIS A 640 4.41 -4.90 23.25
C HIS A 640 4.58 -5.06 24.75
N VAL A 641 5.11 -6.21 25.21
CA VAL A 641 5.49 -6.44 26.61
C VAL A 641 6.62 -5.49 26.99
N GLU A 642 7.64 -5.37 26.14
CA GLU A 642 8.75 -4.44 26.35
C GLU A 642 8.29 -3.00 26.47
N ARG A 643 7.42 -2.56 25.54
CA ARG A 643 6.94 -1.18 25.55
C ARG A 643 6.17 -0.84 26.83
N LEU A 644 5.39 -1.80 27.36
CA LEU A 644 4.72 -1.64 28.65
C LEU A 644 5.72 -1.70 29.82
N PHE A 645 6.72 -2.59 29.77
CA PHE A 645 7.79 -2.63 30.77
C PHE A 645 8.50 -1.27 30.89
N TRP A 646 8.79 -0.59 29.78
CA TRP A 646 9.42 0.73 29.79
C TRP A 646 8.54 1.78 30.49
N SER A 647 7.21 1.70 30.37
CA SER A 647 6.29 2.59 31.08
C SER A 647 6.26 2.36 32.60
N PHE A 648 6.69 1.18 33.06
CA PHE A 648 6.87 0.83 34.47
C PHE A 648 8.33 0.89 34.95
N GLY A 649 9.24 1.36 34.09
CA GLY A 649 10.65 1.55 34.43
C GLY A 649 11.45 0.25 34.45
N LEU A 650 10.94 -0.83 33.84
CA LEU A 650 11.69 -2.05 33.60
C LEU A 650 12.28 -2.01 32.19
N TYR A 651 13.57 -2.28 32.06
CA TYR A 651 14.28 -2.30 30.79
C TYR A 651 14.99 -3.63 30.63
N CYS A 652 14.68 -4.35 29.56
CA CYS A 652 15.23 -5.67 29.30
C CYS A 652 15.86 -5.75 27.91
N TRP A 653 16.93 -6.53 27.77
CA TRP A 653 17.60 -6.80 26.49
C TRP A 653 18.28 -8.17 26.52
N PRO A 654 18.55 -8.77 25.35
CA PRO A 654 19.27 -10.04 25.29
C PRO A 654 20.74 -9.86 25.67
N GLU A 655 21.26 -10.77 26.50
CA GLU A 655 22.67 -10.87 26.85
C GLU A 655 23.10 -12.34 26.66
N GLY A 656 23.66 -12.65 25.48
CA GLY A 656 23.91 -14.03 25.07
C GLY A 656 22.60 -14.78 24.81
N ASN A 657 22.39 -15.90 25.52
CA ASN A 657 21.16 -16.72 25.43
C ASN A 657 20.12 -16.36 26.50
N ASP A 658 20.42 -15.40 27.38
CA ASP A 658 19.58 -14.98 28.49
C ASP A 658 19.04 -13.56 28.28
N VAL A 659 18.10 -13.15 29.12
CA VAL A 659 17.54 -11.79 29.15
C VAL A 659 18.06 -11.08 30.39
N ARG A 660 18.74 -9.95 30.18
CA ARG A 660 19.11 -9.05 31.26
C ARG A 660 18.01 -8.03 31.44
N CYS A 661 17.62 -7.77 32.69
CA CYS A 661 16.66 -6.73 33.04
C CYS A 661 17.24 -5.80 34.11
N ILE A 662 16.85 -4.53 34.07
CA ILE A 662 17.12 -3.52 35.10
C ILE A 662 15.84 -2.76 35.46
N VAL A 663 15.85 -2.13 36.64
CA VAL A 663 14.81 -1.22 37.09
C VAL A 663 15.36 0.20 37.12
N SER A 664 14.54 1.18 36.76
CA SER A 664 14.84 2.61 36.85
C SER A 664 13.64 3.38 37.41
N ASP A 665 13.92 4.51 38.04
CA ASP A 665 12.91 5.51 38.43
C ASP A 665 12.55 6.44 37.26
N HIS A 666 13.29 6.36 36.15
CA HIS A 666 12.97 7.06 34.92
C HIS A 666 12.05 6.19 34.06
N PHE A 667 10.76 6.48 34.11
CA PHE A 667 9.75 5.86 33.26
C PHE A 667 9.83 6.40 31.84
N PHE A 668 9.66 5.54 30.84
CA PHE A 668 9.65 5.97 29.45
C PHE A 668 8.29 6.58 29.10
N LEU A 669 8.31 7.86 28.73
CA LEU A 669 7.20 8.56 28.10
C LEU A 669 7.67 9.06 26.74
N PRO A 670 6.98 8.70 25.63
CA PRO A 670 7.29 9.26 24.33
C PRO A 670 7.20 10.79 24.37
N PRO A 671 8.04 11.52 23.60
CA PRO A 671 7.97 12.97 23.54
C PRO A 671 6.58 13.43 23.09
N ASN A 672 5.96 14.27 23.92
CA ASN A 672 4.66 14.88 23.64
C ASN A 672 4.89 16.21 22.89
N GLN A 673 4.21 16.46 21.78
CA GLN A 673 4.40 17.68 20.96
C GLN A 673 4.14 18.99 21.73
N ALA A 674 3.48 18.94 22.89
CA ALA A 674 3.26 20.12 23.73
C ALA A 674 4.55 20.70 24.35
N ALA A 675 5.71 20.04 24.23
CA ALA A 675 6.98 20.53 24.79
C ALA A 675 7.92 21.17 23.75
N THR A 676 7.49 21.34 22.49
CA THR A 676 8.32 21.92 21.42
C THR A 676 8.12 23.42 21.16
N ASP A 677 7.32 24.12 21.99
CA ASP A 677 7.19 25.59 21.96
C ASP A 677 8.19 26.33 22.87
N LEU A 678 9.32 25.68 23.20
CA LEU A 678 10.45 26.30 23.91
C LEU A 678 11.79 25.92 23.26
N SER A 679 12.04 26.44 22.06
CA SER A 679 13.38 26.82 21.61
C SER A 679 13.31 27.98 20.63
#